data_AF-A0A5J4SRH3-F1
#
_entry.id   AF-A0A5J4SRH3-F1
#
_cell.length_a   1.000
_cell.length_b   1.000
_cell.length_c   1.000
_cell.angle_alpha   90.00
_cell.angle_beta   90.00
_cell.angle_gamma   90.00
#
_symmetry.space_group_name_H-M   'P 1'
#
loop_
_entity.id
_entity.type
_entity.pdbx_description
1 polymer ?
#
loop_
_entity_poly.entity_id
_entity_poly.type
_entity_poly.pdbx_seq_one_letter_code
_entity_poly.pdbx_strand_id
1 'polypeptide(L)'
;MRLNRFMLILFLAIISLFIGCSTSTMVSSLDEKTFMSPDSSYYAGAWWWWLRAPTTKEAITRDLEEMKSKKIQRLILADFGTGGGQARLPEYLELASPEWYEMVKHSIIECKRLGLDFGICVAGASCMAPWIVPEESQQKFVFSQTESEGSKMLNIQLPYPNGTKMGEDDLPVCYQDISIFAIPDKETVTKEDVIDLSALVDKAGNLQWDVPAGKWKILRLGFTPTFGMMNEFKHLDHLRREVYDGYFKTYFGNVLNSLTKEERSAVKIVESDSWEVGFPGWSQHFAADFKKLRKYDPAPYLLVLTGQIVESKEVSERFMADYRQTISDLIVDHYLYAQEVAHQNGLLTLSEASGPHQHYADALLCQKYSDLPMGEFWVRAKTHRTTLETQILAQEAVSAAHIYGKTVIPAEAFTSIGPQWEEDPWFLKTTADRGFCEGINQIYFHTYSHSPSLTAKPGYVYYAGSHFNRNITWWDYSYDWTSYLTRCQYMLQQGIPCVDVCFYYGDGIKTRKVYNQEVPILGTNYQYDYTNSDVIMHRMTVRNEKIYLPDGMSYEILVLPEQKSMPLEVLKKIKDLVHAGATIIGSKPDTSTGLYRFKETDQQVKEIADKLWGKTDSDVIDNRYGKGRVVYGKSIREVLSDKHILSDVEYVSCRDSSSIDFVHRKDGDAEIYYLANLVEKADYLHVTFRVTGKIPQIWNPADGSVADQPVYADDGERISMPLYFDPFGSMFVVFREKEQSTHIVSVSKSGENIFPQLPRQFPEEPYYVFSPDGKWTFYTADNYELKYNTEEVKRIDIAPVPSLEITPPWKVAFSKEWGGPEEIMFDRLVSWTTSDIPGIKYYSGTASYTNNFTVDENLIAGKSIYLDLGTIFNIVEVIVNGQNLGTCWKKPFKKDISKSIVAGNNTVELKVTNLWPNRLIGDRFLPEEERFTETNITNMTKTYGGGKYFGEDDPLRISGLLGPVQLQFVPISSNQ
;
A
#
# COMPACT_ATOMS: atom_id res chain seq x y z
N MET A 1 -66.97 -1.63 15.99
CA MET A 1 -66.11 -1.54 17.20
C MET A 1 -65.01 -2.61 17.33
N ARG A 2 -65.07 -3.78 16.65
CA ARG A 2 -64.00 -4.81 16.74
C ARG A 2 -62.82 -4.62 15.79
N LEU A 3 -62.97 -3.88 14.68
CA LEU A 3 -61.89 -3.62 13.72
C LEU A 3 -60.83 -2.61 14.23
N ASN A 4 -61.25 -1.60 14.99
CA ASN A 4 -60.34 -0.58 15.54
C ASN A 4 -59.44 -1.09 16.67
N ARG A 5 -59.83 -2.13 17.42
CA ARG A 5 -58.96 -2.72 18.44
C ARG A 5 -57.82 -3.53 17.83
N PHE A 6 -58.06 -4.19 16.68
CA PHE A 6 -57.03 -4.97 16.01
C PHE A 6 -55.97 -4.08 15.36
N MET A 7 -56.39 -2.97 14.73
CA MET A 7 -55.46 -1.97 14.20
C MET A 7 -54.66 -1.25 15.30
N LEU A 8 -55.27 -0.95 16.45
CA LEU A 8 -54.56 -0.31 17.57
C LEU A 8 -53.53 -1.26 18.21
N ILE A 9 -53.84 -2.56 18.31
CA ILE A 9 -52.90 -3.58 18.81
C ILE A 9 -51.76 -3.81 17.80
N LEU A 10 -52.04 -3.80 16.49
CA LEU A 10 -50.99 -3.88 15.46
C LEU A 10 -50.08 -2.64 15.47
N PHE A 11 -50.66 -1.45 15.66
CA PHE A 11 -49.92 -0.20 15.72
C PHE A 11 -49.07 -0.09 16.99
N LEU A 12 -49.58 -0.55 18.13
CA LEU A 12 -48.82 -0.64 19.39
C LEU A 12 -47.74 -1.72 19.34
N ALA A 13 -47.97 -2.85 18.66
CA ALA A 13 -46.97 -3.90 18.44
C ALA A 13 -45.81 -3.42 17.55
N ILE A 14 -46.12 -2.63 16.50
CA ILE A 14 -45.13 -1.98 15.64
C ILE A 14 -44.35 -0.91 16.43
N ILE A 15 -45.01 -0.11 17.26
CA ILE A 15 -44.33 0.87 18.13
C ILE A 15 -43.45 0.17 19.19
N SER A 16 -43.85 -0.97 19.75
CA SER A 16 -42.98 -1.75 20.64
C SER A 16 -41.80 -2.43 19.92
N LEU A 17 -41.91 -2.70 18.62
CA LEU A 17 -40.79 -3.14 17.76
C LEU A 17 -39.83 -1.98 17.42
N PHE A 18 -40.29 -0.73 17.44
CA PHE A 18 -39.44 0.46 17.25
C PHE A 18 -38.87 1.04 18.56
N ILE A 19 -39.47 0.76 19.72
CA ILE A 19 -38.94 1.18 21.04
C ILE A 19 -37.98 0.12 21.63
N GLY A 20 -37.97 -1.10 21.08
CA GLY A 20 -37.02 -2.17 21.41
C GLY A 20 -35.69 -2.09 20.65
N CYS A 21 -35.32 -0.95 20.06
CA CYS A 21 -33.95 -0.71 19.63
C CYS A 21 -33.13 -0.43 20.89
N SER A 22 -32.88 -1.48 21.68
CA SER A 22 -31.75 -1.49 22.58
C SER A 22 -30.55 -1.08 21.73
N THR A 23 -29.98 0.08 22.01
CA THR A 23 -28.60 0.39 21.69
C THR A 23 -27.80 -0.79 22.23
N SER A 24 -27.54 -1.81 21.39
CA SER A 24 -26.43 -2.68 21.66
C SER A 24 -25.25 -1.74 21.55
N THR A 25 -24.77 -1.26 22.70
CA THR A 25 -23.41 -0.75 22.81
C THR A 25 -22.57 -1.81 22.14
N MET A 26 -22.07 -1.52 20.93
CA MET A 26 -21.17 -2.44 20.25
C MET A 26 -19.95 -2.52 21.15
N VAL A 27 -19.83 -3.64 21.85
CA VAL A 27 -18.69 -3.92 22.73
C VAL A 27 -17.48 -4.12 21.82
N SER A 28 -16.38 -3.46 22.14
CA SER A 28 -15.12 -3.62 21.39
C SER A 28 -14.74 -5.10 21.23
N SER A 29 -14.23 -5.46 20.05
CA SER A 29 -13.67 -6.78 19.73
C SER A 29 -12.22 -6.96 20.20
N LEU A 30 -11.61 -5.92 20.78
CA LEU A 30 -10.20 -5.92 21.14
C LEU A 30 -9.89 -6.81 22.34
N ASP A 31 -9.06 -7.84 22.11
CA ASP A 31 -8.59 -8.76 23.15
C ASP A 31 -7.06 -8.75 23.25
N GLU A 32 -6.55 -8.58 24.47
CA GLU A 32 -5.10 -8.50 24.73
C GLU A 32 -4.37 -9.82 24.41
N LYS A 33 -5.04 -10.97 24.60
CA LYS A 33 -4.44 -12.28 24.28
C LYS A 33 -4.37 -12.50 22.77
N THR A 34 -5.42 -12.09 22.05
CA THR A 34 -5.43 -12.09 20.59
C THR A 34 -4.35 -11.17 20.04
N PHE A 35 -4.15 -9.97 20.61
CA PHE A 35 -3.03 -9.10 20.19
C PHE A 35 -1.66 -9.71 20.43
N MET A 36 -1.45 -10.40 21.55
CA MET A 36 -0.17 -11.06 21.84
C MET A 36 0.18 -12.12 20.78
N SER A 37 -0.83 -12.88 20.32
CA SER A 37 -0.67 -13.93 19.33
C SER A 37 -1.88 -14.00 18.38
N PRO A 38 -1.96 -13.11 17.37
CA PRO A 38 -3.08 -13.12 16.44
C PRO A 38 -3.12 -14.40 15.62
N ASP A 39 -4.31 -14.81 15.19
CA ASP A 39 -4.47 -16.00 14.37
C ASP A 39 -3.94 -15.81 12.94
N SER A 40 -3.85 -16.90 12.18
CA SER A 40 -3.25 -16.90 10.85
C SER A 40 -3.98 -16.02 9.83
N SER A 41 -5.24 -15.62 10.08
CA SER A 41 -5.93 -14.68 9.18
C SER A 41 -5.24 -13.32 9.13
N TYR A 42 -4.49 -12.93 10.17
CA TYR A 42 -3.73 -11.68 10.24
C TYR A 42 -2.27 -11.81 9.83
N TYR A 43 -1.85 -12.98 9.34
CA TYR A 43 -0.48 -13.18 8.83
C TYR A 43 -0.30 -12.48 7.48
N ALA A 44 0.95 -12.13 7.16
CA ALA A 44 1.31 -11.56 5.87
C ALA A 44 1.12 -12.57 4.73
N GLY A 45 1.00 -12.04 3.51
CA GLY A 45 1.13 -12.77 2.25
C GLY A 45 2.49 -12.56 1.60
N ALA A 46 2.73 -13.23 0.47
CA ALA A 46 3.90 -12.99 -0.37
C ALA A 46 3.59 -13.12 -1.86
N TRP A 47 4.23 -12.30 -2.68
CA TRP A 47 4.35 -12.55 -4.11
C TRP A 47 5.36 -13.67 -4.33
N TRP A 48 4.90 -14.82 -4.83
CA TRP A 48 5.73 -15.99 -5.06
C TRP A 48 6.13 -16.09 -6.53
N TRP A 49 7.33 -15.62 -6.84
CA TRP A 49 7.81 -15.45 -8.20
C TRP A 49 8.56 -16.67 -8.70
N TRP A 50 8.03 -17.35 -9.72
CA TRP A 50 8.66 -18.55 -10.30
C TRP A 50 9.70 -18.25 -11.37
N LEU A 51 9.66 -17.06 -11.96
CA LEU A 51 10.58 -16.62 -13.03
C LEU A 51 10.57 -17.56 -14.25
N ARG A 52 9.53 -18.39 -14.37
CA ARG A 52 9.39 -19.52 -15.28
C ARG A 52 10.61 -20.45 -15.25
N ALA A 53 11.23 -20.58 -14.08
CA ALA A 53 12.33 -21.49 -13.84
C ALA A 53 11.82 -22.94 -13.83
N PRO A 54 12.52 -23.88 -14.50
CA PRO A 54 12.28 -25.31 -14.27
C PRO A 54 12.41 -25.61 -12.78
N THR A 55 11.46 -26.36 -12.24
CA THR A 55 11.38 -26.62 -10.80
C THR A 55 10.97 -28.06 -10.52
N THR A 56 11.05 -28.46 -9.26
CA THR A 56 10.61 -29.76 -8.76
C THR A 56 9.58 -29.60 -7.64
N LYS A 57 8.83 -30.68 -7.42
CA LYS A 57 7.84 -30.75 -6.34
C LYS A 57 8.46 -30.54 -4.97
N GLU A 58 9.68 -31.04 -4.77
CA GLU A 58 10.44 -30.91 -3.51
C GLU A 58 10.84 -29.46 -3.24
N ALA A 59 11.29 -28.72 -4.26
CA ALA A 59 11.64 -27.30 -4.13
C ALA A 59 10.41 -26.45 -3.79
N ILE A 60 9.27 -26.72 -4.46
CA ILE A 60 7.98 -26.10 -4.15
C ILE A 60 7.55 -26.40 -2.71
N THR A 61 7.56 -27.68 -2.31
CA THR A 61 7.20 -28.09 -0.95
C THR A 61 8.08 -27.37 0.09
N ARG A 62 9.39 -27.27 -0.16
CA ARG A 62 10.30 -26.58 0.75
C ARG A 62 9.92 -25.10 0.92
N ASP A 63 9.59 -24.39 -0.15
CA ASP A 63 9.17 -22.99 -0.06
C ASP A 63 7.91 -22.82 0.80
N LEU A 64 6.91 -23.65 0.57
CA LEU A 64 5.64 -23.54 1.27
C LEU A 64 5.77 -23.89 2.77
N GLU A 65 6.60 -24.89 3.10
CA GLU A 65 6.92 -25.22 4.50
C GLU A 65 7.65 -24.07 5.20
N GLU A 66 8.60 -23.45 4.51
CA GLU A 66 9.35 -22.29 5.02
C GLU A 66 8.42 -21.10 5.26
N MET A 67 7.59 -20.74 4.27
CA MET A 67 6.59 -19.69 4.40
C MET A 67 5.68 -19.93 5.61
N LYS A 68 5.14 -21.15 5.76
CA LYS A 68 4.27 -21.48 6.88
C LYS A 68 4.99 -21.31 8.22
N SER A 69 6.25 -21.73 8.30
CA SER A 69 7.06 -21.63 9.52
C SER A 69 7.31 -20.18 9.96
N LYS A 70 7.29 -19.21 9.03
CA LYS A 70 7.56 -17.78 9.28
C LYS A 70 6.31 -16.90 9.31
N LYS A 71 5.12 -17.47 9.55
CA LYS A 71 3.85 -16.73 9.57
C LYS A 71 3.54 -16.01 8.25
N ILE A 72 3.85 -16.64 7.12
CA ILE A 72 3.28 -16.27 5.82
C ILE A 72 2.09 -17.21 5.58
N GLN A 73 0.91 -16.65 5.38
CA GLN A 73 -0.33 -17.43 5.25
C GLN A 73 -0.85 -17.49 3.82
N ARG A 74 -0.53 -16.48 3.00
CA ARG A 74 -1.09 -16.31 1.66
C ARG A 74 0.02 -16.16 0.65
N LEU A 75 -0.18 -16.67 -0.55
CA LEU A 75 0.76 -16.46 -1.64
C LEU A 75 0.04 -16.16 -2.93
N ILE A 76 0.62 -15.26 -3.72
CA ILE A 76 0.19 -14.99 -5.09
C ILE A 76 1.27 -15.54 -6.00
N LEU A 77 0.97 -16.63 -6.71
CA LEU A 77 1.86 -17.15 -7.74
C LEU A 77 1.94 -16.15 -8.90
N ALA A 78 3.15 -15.69 -9.21
CA ALA A 78 3.46 -14.83 -10.36
C ALA A 78 4.50 -15.50 -11.25
N ASP A 79 4.18 -15.68 -12.55
CA ASP A 79 5.01 -16.47 -13.45
C ASP A 79 5.08 -15.93 -14.89
N PHE A 80 5.61 -14.71 -15.04
CA PHE A 80 5.81 -14.05 -16.35
C PHE A 80 7.29 -13.85 -16.74
N GLY A 81 8.19 -14.62 -16.12
CA GLY A 81 9.62 -14.69 -16.48
C GLY A 81 10.50 -13.69 -15.72
N THR A 82 11.73 -13.48 -16.23
CA THR A 82 12.70 -12.55 -15.64
C THR A 82 12.46 -11.12 -16.18
N GLY A 83 12.24 -10.18 -15.26
CA GLY A 83 11.98 -8.76 -15.60
C GLY A 83 13.26 -7.92 -15.72
N GLY A 84 13.11 -6.62 -15.99
CA GLY A 84 14.20 -5.64 -15.86
C GLY A 84 15.39 -5.82 -16.80
N GLY A 85 15.21 -6.52 -17.92
CA GLY A 85 16.28 -6.82 -18.88
C GLY A 85 17.26 -7.90 -18.41
N GLN A 86 16.92 -8.67 -17.37
CA GLN A 86 17.66 -9.88 -17.01
C GLN A 86 17.56 -10.90 -18.15
N ALA A 87 18.68 -11.59 -18.43
CA ALA A 87 18.65 -12.71 -19.36
C ALA A 87 17.70 -13.79 -18.85
N ARG A 88 17.05 -14.50 -19.77
CA ARG A 88 16.26 -15.68 -19.44
C ARG A 88 17.16 -16.79 -18.90
N LEU A 89 16.59 -17.64 -18.05
CA LEU A 89 17.24 -18.89 -17.68
C LEU A 89 17.40 -19.78 -18.94
N PRO A 90 18.49 -20.57 -19.05
CA PRO A 90 18.76 -21.40 -20.24
C PRO A 90 17.70 -22.46 -20.50
N GLU A 91 17.15 -23.04 -19.44
CA GLU A 91 16.00 -23.95 -19.46
C GLU A 91 14.79 -23.25 -18.85
N TYR A 92 13.59 -23.66 -19.28
CA TYR A 92 12.42 -22.82 -19.09
C TYR A 92 11.12 -23.64 -18.92
N LEU A 93 10.28 -23.24 -17.96
CA LEU A 93 8.95 -23.83 -17.75
C LEU A 93 7.92 -23.03 -18.56
N GLU A 94 7.38 -23.62 -19.61
CA GLU A 94 6.43 -22.93 -20.49
C GLU A 94 5.09 -22.66 -19.78
N LEU A 95 4.63 -21.41 -19.82
CA LEU A 95 3.42 -21.01 -19.11
C LEU A 95 2.21 -21.73 -19.71
N ALA A 96 1.33 -22.24 -18.85
CA ALA A 96 0.14 -22.99 -19.25
C ALA A 96 0.42 -24.27 -20.05
N SER A 97 1.64 -24.82 -19.99
CA SER A 97 1.97 -26.16 -20.49
C SER A 97 1.44 -27.26 -19.54
N PRO A 98 1.34 -28.53 -19.98
CA PRO A 98 1.00 -29.64 -19.11
C PRO A 98 1.89 -29.75 -17.85
N GLU A 99 3.20 -29.54 -18.00
CA GLU A 99 4.18 -29.58 -16.92
C GLU A 99 3.95 -28.42 -15.93
N TRP A 100 3.66 -27.22 -16.45
CA TRP A 100 3.32 -26.06 -15.61
C TRP A 100 2.05 -26.30 -14.81
N TYR A 101 0.99 -26.81 -15.45
CA TYR A 101 -0.25 -27.16 -14.74
C TYR A 101 -0.02 -28.20 -13.63
N GLU A 102 0.88 -29.17 -13.85
CA GLU A 102 1.23 -30.15 -12.83
C GLU A 102 1.90 -29.50 -11.61
N MET A 103 2.85 -28.59 -11.83
CA MET A 103 3.55 -27.89 -10.75
C MET A 103 2.60 -26.95 -9.98
N VAL A 104 1.72 -26.23 -10.68
CA VAL A 104 0.70 -25.39 -10.03
C VAL A 104 -0.27 -26.24 -9.21
N LYS A 105 -0.72 -27.37 -9.76
CA LYS A 105 -1.57 -28.33 -9.03
C LYS A 105 -0.88 -28.87 -7.78
N HIS A 106 0.40 -29.24 -7.87
CA HIS A 106 1.19 -29.67 -6.70
C HIS A 106 1.26 -28.57 -5.63
N SER A 107 1.49 -27.33 -6.04
CA SER A 107 1.51 -26.16 -5.14
C SER A 107 0.19 -25.99 -4.38
N ILE A 108 -0.94 -26.14 -5.06
CA ILE A 108 -2.28 -26.06 -4.45
C ILE A 108 -2.51 -27.19 -3.44
N ILE A 109 -2.08 -28.41 -3.77
CA ILE A 109 -2.19 -29.57 -2.88
C ILE A 109 -1.36 -29.35 -1.60
N GLU A 110 -0.14 -28.83 -1.73
CA GLU A 110 0.72 -28.52 -0.60
C GLU A 110 0.19 -27.36 0.24
N CYS A 111 -0.40 -26.33 -0.39
CA CYS A 111 -1.10 -25.27 0.33
C CYS A 111 -2.25 -25.84 1.17
N LYS A 112 -3.05 -26.75 0.62
CA LYS A 112 -4.10 -27.45 1.38
C LYS A 112 -3.49 -28.23 2.56
N ARG A 113 -2.42 -28.99 2.33
CA ARG A 113 -1.74 -29.80 3.38
C ARG A 113 -1.26 -28.93 4.54
N LEU A 114 -0.72 -27.74 4.24
CA LEU A 114 -0.15 -26.81 5.20
C LEU A 114 -1.18 -25.82 5.78
N GLY A 115 -2.40 -25.80 5.22
CA GLY A 115 -3.41 -24.79 5.52
C GLY A 115 -2.94 -23.38 5.16
N LEU A 116 -2.37 -23.21 3.96
CA LEU A 116 -2.04 -21.93 3.31
C LEU A 116 -3.13 -21.58 2.29
N ASP A 117 -3.31 -20.28 2.05
CA ASP A 117 -4.20 -19.77 1.01
C ASP A 117 -3.41 -19.55 -0.28
N PHE A 118 -3.78 -20.28 -1.32
CA PHE A 118 -3.21 -20.14 -2.66
C PHE A 118 -3.98 -19.08 -3.45
N GLY A 119 -3.25 -18.15 -4.03
CA GLY A 119 -3.71 -17.23 -5.05
C GLY A 119 -2.79 -17.24 -6.27
N ILE A 120 -3.28 -16.69 -7.37
CA ILE A 120 -2.54 -16.59 -8.62
C ILE A 120 -2.81 -15.26 -9.30
N CYS A 121 -1.76 -14.65 -9.83
CA CYS A 121 -1.87 -13.47 -10.69
C CYS A 121 -2.32 -13.92 -12.09
N VAL A 122 -3.52 -13.50 -12.50
CA VAL A 122 -4.05 -13.68 -13.87
C VAL A 122 -4.04 -12.37 -14.66
N ALA A 123 -3.30 -11.37 -14.18
CA ALA A 123 -3.15 -10.12 -14.90
C ALA A 123 -1.72 -9.59 -14.84
N GLY A 124 -0.71 -10.45 -14.99
CA GLY A 124 0.69 -10.02 -14.94
C GLY A 124 0.90 -8.75 -15.76
N ALA A 125 1.35 -7.67 -15.10
CA ALA A 125 1.41 -6.30 -15.63
C ALA A 125 0.31 -6.00 -16.70
N SER A 126 -0.98 -6.12 -16.32
CA SER A 126 -2.21 -5.95 -17.14
C SER A 126 -2.54 -7.05 -18.17
N CYS A 127 -2.88 -8.26 -17.70
CA CYS A 127 -3.41 -9.39 -18.49
C CYS A 127 -2.63 -9.68 -19.78
N MET A 128 -1.38 -10.10 -19.66
CA MET A 128 -0.56 -10.44 -20.82
C MET A 128 -0.36 -11.95 -20.97
N ALA A 129 -0.21 -12.44 -22.20
CA ALA A 129 0.11 -13.84 -22.48
C ALA A 129 0.79 -14.05 -23.84
N PRO A 130 1.62 -15.11 -24.00
CA PRO A 130 2.31 -15.39 -25.26
C PRO A 130 1.36 -15.86 -26.38
N TRP A 131 0.24 -16.51 -26.03
CA TRP A 131 -0.72 -17.08 -26.99
C TRP A 131 -1.73 -16.08 -27.55
N ILE A 132 -1.78 -14.84 -27.05
CA ILE A 132 -2.70 -13.82 -27.57
C ILE A 132 -2.38 -13.54 -29.05
N VAL A 133 -3.43 -13.54 -29.87
CA VAL A 133 -3.36 -13.22 -31.31
C VAL A 133 -3.63 -11.74 -31.55
N PRO A 134 -3.21 -11.15 -32.69
CA PRO A 134 -3.41 -9.73 -32.97
C PRO A 134 -4.86 -9.23 -32.77
N GLU A 135 -5.86 -10.02 -33.16
CA GLU A 135 -7.29 -9.67 -33.07
C GLU A 135 -7.83 -9.62 -31.64
N GLU A 136 -7.16 -10.31 -30.71
CA GLU A 136 -7.47 -10.38 -29.27
C GLU A 136 -6.57 -9.46 -28.45
N SER A 137 -5.64 -8.74 -29.11
CA SER A 137 -4.72 -7.83 -28.44
C SER A 137 -5.31 -6.44 -28.27
N GLN A 138 -4.81 -5.67 -27.31
CA GLN A 138 -5.21 -4.28 -27.11
C GLN A 138 -5.14 -3.47 -28.41
N GLN A 139 -6.23 -2.77 -28.75
CA GLN A 139 -6.36 -2.02 -30.01
C GLN A 139 -6.13 -0.52 -29.80
N LYS A 140 -5.70 0.16 -30.87
CA LYS A 140 -5.57 1.63 -30.93
C LYS A 140 -6.23 2.19 -32.19
N PHE A 141 -6.77 3.39 -32.08
CA PHE A 141 -7.22 4.18 -33.22
C PHE A 141 -6.00 4.67 -34.02
N VAL A 142 -6.08 4.59 -35.35
CA VAL A 142 -5.06 5.05 -36.29
C VAL A 142 -5.71 5.73 -37.49
N PHE A 143 -5.01 6.65 -38.15
CA PHE A 143 -5.46 7.25 -39.40
C PHE A 143 -4.33 7.54 -40.39
N SER A 144 -4.67 7.60 -41.68
CA SER A 144 -3.82 8.21 -42.72
C SER A 144 -4.54 9.41 -43.33
N GLN A 145 -3.76 10.34 -43.87
CA GLN A 145 -4.26 11.51 -44.58
C GLN A 145 -3.71 11.52 -46.01
N THR A 146 -4.58 11.76 -46.99
CA THR A 146 -4.21 12.03 -48.38
C THR A 146 -4.82 13.35 -48.81
N GLU A 147 -4.01 14.22 -49.41
CA GLU A 147 -4.49 15.50 -49.96
C GLU A 147 -4.97 15.31 -51.41
N SER A 148 -6.02 16.04 -51.77
CA SER A 148 -6.55 16.06 -53.14
C SER A 148 -7.01 17.47 -53.51
N GLU A 149 -6.92 17.80 -54.79
CA GLU A 149 -7.42 19.07 -55.35
C GLU A 149 -8.38 18.77 -56.50
N GLY A 150 -9.60 19.29 -56.40
CA GLY A 150 -10.75 18.85 -57.20
C GLY A 150 -10.88 19.47 -58.59
N SER A 151 -11.57 18.72 -59.45
CA SER A 151 -12.15 18.96 -60.81
C SER A 151 -12.01 17.70 -61.71
N LYS A 152 -11.60 16.55 -61.15
CA LYS A 152 -11.37 15.28 -61.88
C LYS A 152 -11.66 14.06 -60.98
N MET A 153 -11.93 12.92 -61.61
CA MET A 153 -12.00 11.61 -60.97
C MET A 153 -10.66 11.26 -60.31
N LEU A 154 -10.70 10.97 -59.01
CA LEU A 154 -9.59 10.43 -58.24
C LEU A 154 -9.69 8.90 -58.23
N ASN A 155 -8.62 8.23 -58.66
CA ASN A 155 -8.47 6.78 -58.58
C ASN A 155 -7.12 6.48 -57.95
N ILE A 156 -7.11 6.22 -56.65
CA ILE A 156 -5.91 6.00 -55.85
C ILE A 156 -6.11 4.85 -54.88
N GLN A 157 -5.03 4.14 -54.57
CA GLN A 157 -5.01 3.26 -53.40
C GLN A 157 -4.71 4.12 -52.16
N LEU A 158 -5.64 4.14 -51.20
CA LEU A 158 -5.45 4.91 -49.97
C LEU A 158 -4.41 4.21 -49.09
N PRO A 159 -3.40 4.95 -48.60
CA PRO A 159 -2.36 4.36 -47.75
C PRO A 159 -2.97 3.86 -46.44
N TYR A 160 -2.45 2.74 -45.92
CA TYR A 160 -2.78 2.34 -44.56
C TYR A 160 -2.28 3.38 -43.56
N PRO A 161 -3.00 3.58 -42.44
CA PRO A 161 -2.56 4.44 -41.35
C PRO A 161 -1.16 4.18 -40.81
N ASN A 162 -0.43 5.25 -40.48
CA ASN A 162 0.85 5.16 -39.80
C ASN A 162 0.70 4.43 -38.45
N GLY A 163 1.64 3.54 -38.14
CA GLY A 163 1.60 2.70 -36.93
C GLY A 163 0.84 1.37 -37.08
N THR A 164 0.35 1.08 -38.29
CA THR A 164 -0.10 -0.26 -38.71
C THR A 164 1.12 -1.12 -39.03
N LYS A 165 1.19 -2.34 -38.48
CA LYS A 165 2.28 -3.28 -38.77
C LYS A 165 1.99 -4.03 -40.07
N MET A 166 2.91 -3.99 -41.01
CA MET A 166 2.82 -4.69 -42.30
C MET A 166 3.49 -6.07 -42.22
N GLY A 167 2.92 -7.04 -42.92
CA GLY A 167 3.48 -8.38 -43.15
C GLY A 167 4.46 -8.43 -44.32
N GLU A 168 4.96 -9.62 -44.63
CA GLU A 168 5.90 -9.86 -45.75
C GLU A 168 5.23 -9.69 -47.13
N ASP A 169 3.89 -9.73 -47.19
CA ASP A 169 3.07 -9.59 -48.37
C ASP A 169 2.58 -8.15 -48.62
N ASP A 170 3.14 -7.17 -47.89
CA ASP A 170 2.72 -5.77 -47.87
C ASP A 170 1.23 -5.57 -47.50
N LEU A 171 0.63 -6.53 -46.79
CA LEU A 171 -0.69 -6.39 -46.17
C LEU A 171 -0.57 -6.16 -44.65
N PRO A 172 -1.54 -5.47 -44.02
CA PRO A 172 -1.53 -5.32 -42.57
C PRO A 172 -1.62 -6.67 -41.86
N VAL A 173 -0.81 -6.85 -40.82
CA VAL A 173 -0.89 -8.03 -39.94
C VAL A 173 -2.28 -8.14 -39.31
N CYS A 174 -2.83 -7.00 -38.88
CA CYS A 174 -4.20 -6.88 -38.38
C CYS A 174 -4.63 -5.41 -38.47
N TYR A 175 -5.71 -5.13 -39.21
CA TYR A 175 -6.23 -3.78 -39.41
C TYR A 175 -7.69 -3.84 -39.83
N GLN A 176 -8.50 -2.90 -39.34
CA GLN A 176 -9.88 -2.74 -39.78
C GLN A 176 -10.23 -1.25 -39.96
N ASP A 177 -10.88 -0.93 -41.09
CA ASP A 177 -11.41 0.40 -41.34
C ASP A 177 -12.61 0.70 -40.42
N ILE A 178 -12.65 1.92 -39.90
CA ILE A 178 -13.80 2.49 -39.17
C ILE A 178 -14.64 3.30 -40.15
N SER A 179 -14.01 4.28 -40.81
CA SER A 179 -14.65 5.15 -41.80
C SER A 179 -13.59 5.82 -42.68
N ILE A 180 -13.98 6.19 -43.90
CA ILE A 180 -13.15 7.01 -44.79
C ILE A 180 -13.89 8.31 -45.04
N PHE A 181 -13.32 9.43 -44.58
CA PHE A 181 -13.94 10.75 -44.67
C PHE A 181 -13.16 11.65 -45.61
N ALA A 182 -13.86 12.47 -46.38
CA ALA A 182 -13.27 13.64 -47.03
C ALA A 182 -13.80 14.92 -46.38
N ILE A 183 -12.88 15.84 -46.10
CA ILE A 183 -13.18 17.17 -45.55
C ILE A 183 -12.48 18.26 -46.35
N PRO A 184 -13.06 19.46 -46.47
CA PRO A 184 -12.36 20.61 -47.04
C PRO A 184 -11.15 20.98 -46.19
N ASP A 185 -10.08 21.47 -46.82
CA ASP A 185 -8.86 21.90 -46.14
C ASP A 185 -9.07 23.23 -45.39
N LYS A 186 -9.64 23.15 -44.18
CA LYS A 186 -9.85 24.29 -43.27
C LYS A 186 -9.69 23.88 -41.80
N GLU A 187 -9.43 24.87 -40.94
CA GLU A 187 -9.11 24.65 -39.52
C GLU A 187 -10.29 24.08 -38.71
N THR A 188 -11.53 24.51 -38.99
CA THR A 188 -12.74 24.02 -38.33
C THR A 188 -13.73 23.52 -39.38
N VAL A 189 -14.22 22.30 -39.22
CA VAL A 189 -15.22 21.68 -40.09
C VAL A 189 -16.56 21.52 -39.39
N THR A 190 -17.65 21.68 -40.10
CA THR A 190 -19.01 21.34 -39.65
C THR A 190 -19.33 19.90 -40.03
N LYS A 191 -20.38 19.31 -39.48
CA LYS A 191 -20.78 17.93 -39.83
C LYS A 191 -21.20 17.83 -41.31
N GLU A 192 -21.73 18.92 -41.85
CA GLU A 192 -22.14 19.04 -43.25
C GLU A 192 -20.95 19.12 -44.22
N ASP A 193 -19.76 19.47 -43.73
CA ASP A 193 -18.53 19.47 -44.53
C ASP A 193 -17.93 18.07 -44.70
N VAL A 194 -18.39 17.08 -43.94
CA VAL A 194 -17.83 15.72 -43.94
C VAL A 194 -18.54 14.85 -44.97
N ILE A 195 -17.78 14.35 -45.95
CA ILE A 195 -18.26 13.39 -46.95
C ILE A 195 -17.77 12.00 -46.57
N ASP A 196 -18.70 11.06 -46.33
CA ASP A 196 -18.36 9.66 -46.11
C ASP A 196 -18.11 8.95 -47.44
N LEU A 197 -16.86 8.57 -47.66
CA LEU A 197 -16.36 7.86 -48.84
C LEU A 197 -16.25 6.36 -48.61
N SER A 198 -16.65 5.83 -47.45
CA SER A 198 -16.40 4.43 -47.09
C SER A 198 -16.98 3.43 -48.11
N ALA A 199 -18.14 3.75 -48.69
CA ALA A 199 -18.78 2.92 -49.72
C ALA A 199 -18.08 2.97 -51.10
N LEU A 200 -17.15 3.92 -51.30
CA LEU A 200 -16.41 4.10 -52.55
C LEU A 200 -14.99 3.48 -52.51
N VAL A 201 -14.63 2.87 -51.38
CA VAL A 201 -13.36 2.19 -51.18
C VAL A 201 -13.57 0.68 -51.28
N ASP A 202 -12.82 0.00 -52.15
CA ASP A 202 -12.87 -1.45 -52.25
C ASP A 202 -12.03 -2.15 -51.15
N LYS A 203 -12.11 -3.50 -51.10
CA LYS A 203 -11.35 -4.29 -50.12
C LYS A 203 -9.83 -4.18 -50.24
N ALA A 204 -9.32 -3.76 -51.39
CA ALA A 204 -7.89 -3.52 -51.62
C ALA A 204 -7.48 -2.09 -51.24
N GLY A 205 -8.42 -1.26 -50.77
CA GLY A 205 -8.19 0.13 -50.39
C GLY A 205 -8.21 1.11 -51.56
N ASN A 206 -8.69 0.71 -52.74
CA ASN A 206 -8.79 1.60 -53.89
C ASN A 206 -10.04 2.48 -53.77
N LEU A 207 -9.83 3.79 -53.80
CA LEU A 207 -10.88 4.81 -53.82
C LEU A 207 -11.12 5.28 -55.25
N GLN A 208 -12.38 5.25 -55.68
CA GLN A 208 -12.84 5.92 -56.89
C GLN A 208 -13.85 7.01 -56.52
N TRP A 209 -13.45 8.27 -56.63
CA TRP A 209 -14.28 9.40 -56.17
C TRP A 209 -14.22 10.60 -57.12
N ASP A 210 -15.39 11.16 -57.45
CA ASP A 210 -15.49 12.39 -58.24
C ASP A 210 -15.35 13.59 -57.29
N VAL A 211 -14.13 14.13 -57.22
CA VAL A 211 -13.75 15.10 -56.20
C VAL A 211 -14.36 16.46 -56.53
N PRO A 212 -15.23 17.02 -55.66
CA PRO A 212 -15.77 18.36 -55.85
C PRO A 212 -14.66 19.42 -55.92
N ALA A 213 -14.91 20.53 -56.61
CA ALA A 213 -13.92 21.61 -56.72
C ALA A 213 -13.46 22.10 -55.32
N GLY A 214 -12.15 22.35 -55.18
CA GLY A 214 -11.53 22.80 -53.93
C GLY A 214 -10.41 21.87 -53.45
N LYS A 215 -9.80 22.21 -52.31
CA LYS A 215 -8.79 21.38 -51.64
C LYS A 215 -9.43 20.51 -50.58
N TRP A 216 -9.12 19.22 -50.60
CA TRP A 216 -9.70 18.20 -49.74
C TRP A 216 -8.63 17.39 -49.02
N LYS A 217 -8.93 17.01 -47.79
CA LYS A 217 -8.21 15.99 -47.03
C LYS A 217 -9.07 14.75 -46.98
N ILE A 218 -8.54 13.64 -47.46
CA ILE A 218 -9.14 12.31 -47.35
C ILE A 218 -8.47 11.60 -46.17
N LEU A 219 -9.25 11.25 -45.17
CA LEU A 219 -8.84 10.61 -43.94
C LEU A 219 -9.36 9.18 -43.90
N ARG A 220 -8.46 8.20 -43.94
CA ARG A 220 -8.80 6.79 -43.74
C ARG A 220 -8.61 6.48 -42.26
N LEU A 221 -9.72 6.33 -41.54
CA LEU A 221 -9.75 6.06 -40.11
C LEU A 221 -9.89 4.55 -39.89
N GLY A 222 -9.09 3.99 -38.99
CA GLY A 222 -9.13 2.57 -38.67
C GLY A 222 -8.60 2.27 -37.28
N PHE A 223 -8.50 0.99 -36.97
CA PHE A 223 -7.83 0.51 -35.77
C PHE A 223 -6.97 -0.72 -36.07
N THR A 224 -5.95 -0.89 -35.24
CA THR A 224 -4.95 -1.95 -35.33
C THR A 224 -4.43 -2.24 -33.93
N PRO A 225 -3.82 -3.40 -33.66
CA PRO A 225 -3.25 -3.69 -32.35
C PRO A 225 -2.18 -2.67 -31.95
N THR A 226 -2.01 -2.45 -30.65
CA THR A 226 -0.88 -1.67 -30.13
C THR A 226 0.45 -2.36 -30.43
N PHE A 227 0.43 -3.70 -30.57
CA PHE A 227 1.60 -4.58 -30.60
C PHE A 227 2.48 -4.42 -29.35
N GLY A 228 1.89 -3.94 -28.26
CA GLY A 228 2.55 -3.87 -26.96
C GLY A 228 2.87 -5.27 -26.44
N MET A 229 4.11 -5.45 -25.99
CA MET A 229 4.56 -6.69 -25.39
C MET A 229 5.66 -6.44 -24.36
N MET A 230 5.73 -7.33 -23.39
CA MET A 230 6.80 -7.45 -22.40
C MET A 230 7.40 -8.83 -22.56
N ASN A 231 8.69 -8.91 -22.93
CA ASN A 231 9.30 -10.16 -23.39
C ASN A 231 8.45 -10.78 -24.53
N GLU A 232 7.93 -12.00 -24.38
CA GLU A 232 7.02 -12.64 -25.34
C GLU A 232 5.52 -12.42 -25.06
N PHE A 233 5.19 -11.78 -23.93
CA PHE A 233 3.81 -11.62 -23.46
C PHE A 233 3.17 -10.44 -24.18
N LYS A 234 2.02 -10.64 -24.83
CA LYS A 234 1.31 -9.58 -25.58
C LYS A 234 0.13 -9.06 -24.76
N HIS A 235 -0.24 -7.78 -24.94
CA HIS A 235 -1.35 -7.17 -24.21
C HIS A 235 -2.69 -7.71 -24.69
N LEU A 236 -3.60 -8.10 -23.78
CA LEU A 236 -4.98 -8.48 -24.07
C LEU A 236 -5.85 -7.25 -24.42
N ASP A 237 -6.89 -7.43 -25.25
CA ASP A 237 -7.96 -6.43 -25.38
C ASP A 237 -8.88 -6.48 -24.16
N HIS A 238 -8.55 -5.68 -23.15
CA HIS A 238 -9.29 -5.56 -21.89
C HIS A 238 -10.73 -5.05 -22.09
N LEU A 239 -11.04 -4.39 -23.21
CA LEU A 239 -12.35 -3.78 -23.43
C LEU A 239 -13.39 -4.81 -23.90
N ARG A 240 -13.04 -6.10 -23.99
CA ARG A 240 -13.89 -7.17 -24.50
C ARG A 240 -13.97 -8.36 -23.55
N ARG A 241 -15.17 -8.61 -23.02
CA ARG A 241 -15.43 -9.69 -22.06
C ARG A 241 -15.10 -11.08 -22.61
N GLU A 242 -15.45 -11.35 -23.86
CA GLU A 242 -15.25 -12.65 -24.49
C GLU A 242 -13.77 -12.99 -24.72
N VAL A 243 -12.91 -11.98 -24.82
CA VAL A 243 -11.46 -12.14 -24.92
C VAL A 243 -10.87 -12.54 -23.56
N TYR A 244 -11.38 -11.94 -22.47
CA TYR A 244 -11.01 -12.33 -21.11
C TYR A 244 -11.44 -13.76 -20.75
N ASP A 245 -12.61 -14.22 -21.22
CA ASP A 245 -13.07 -15.60 -20.99
C ASP A 245 -12.07 -16.64 -21.52
N GLY A 246 -11.60 -16.45 -22.76
CA GLY A 246 -10.61 -17.32 -23.39
C GLY A 246 -9.26 -17.30 -22.66
N TYR A 247 -8.84 -16.11 -22.23
CA TYR A 247 -7.64 -15.91 -21.43
C TYR A 247 -7.72 -16.64 -20.08
N PHE A 248 -8.75 -16.37 -19.26
CA PHE A 248 -8.90 -16.93 -17.92
C PHE A 248 -9.02 -18.45 -17.97
N LYS A 249 -9.80 -18.98 -18.92
CA LYS A 249 -9.97 -20.42 -19.12
C LYS A 249 -8.63 -21.11 -19.35
N THR A 250 -7.80 -20.55 -20.24
CA THR A 250 -6.49 -21.09 -20.58
C THR A 250 -5.53 -20.97 -19.42
N TYR A 251 -5.43 -19.78 -18.82
CA TYR A 251 -4.43 -19.50 -17.77
C TYR A 251 -4.71 -20.28 -16.48
N PHE A 252 -5.95 -20.23 -15.97
CA PHE A 252 -6.27 -20.78 -14.65
C PHE A 252 -7.50 -21.69 -14.61
N GLY A 253 -8.48 -21.48 -15.49
CA GLY A 253 -9.69 -22.32 -15.56
C GLY A 253 -9.37 -23.81 -15.75
N ASN A 254 -8.37 -24.12 -16.58
CA ASN A 254 -7.89 -25.50 -16.78
C ASN A 254 -7.33 -26.12 -15.49
N VAL A 255 -6.56 -25.36 -14.70
CA VAL A 255 -6.08 -25.81 -13.38
C VAL A 255 -7.26 -26.08 -12.46
N LEU A 256 -8.18 -25.12 -12.31
CA LEU A 256 -9.35 -25.25 -11.43
C LEU A 256 -10.20 -26.48 -11.75
N ASN A 257 -10.39 -26.77 -13.04
CA ASN A 257 -11.17 -27.93 -13.49
C ASN A 257 -10.46 -29.27 -13.25
N SER A 258 -9.15 -29.27 -13.06
CA SER A 258 -8.36 -30.48 -12.78
C SER A 258 -8.31 -30.86 -11.30
N LEU A 259 -8.83 -30.01 -10.41
CA LEU A 259 -8.80 -30.17 -8.96
C LEU A 259 -10.10 -30.81 -8.46
N THR A 260 -9.98 -31.65 -7.43
CA THR A 260 -11.12 -32.05 -6.60
C THR A 260 -11.67 -30.86 -5.81
N LYS A 261 -12.93 -30.93 -5.37
CA LYS A 261 -13.54 -29.91 -4.49
C LYS A 261 -12.68 -29.62 -3.24
N GLU A 262 -12.06 -30.68 -2.74
CA GLU A 262 -11.22 -30.66 -1.56
C GLU A 262 -9.88 -29.94 -1.79
N GLU A 263 -9.19 -30.23 -2.90
CA GLU A 263 -7.97 -29.51 -3.31
C GLU A 263 -8.26 -28.03 -3.59
N ARG A 264 -9.38 -27.76 -4.28
CA ARG A 264 -9.83 -26.39 -4.59
C ARG A 264 -10.08 -25.53 -3.36
N SER A 265 -10.30 -26.12 -2.18
CA SER A 265 -10.54 -25.36 -0.95
C SER A 265 -9.36 -24.48 -0.51
N ALA A 266 -8.13 -24.78 -0.97
CA ALA A 266 -6.96 -23.94 -0.71
C ALA A 266 -6.86 -22.74 -1.66
N VAL A 267 -7.54 -22.77 -2.81
CA VAL A 267 -7.53 -21.66 -3.78
C VAL A 267 -8.51 -20.59 -3.32
N LYS A 268 -8.01 -19.39 -3.02
CA LYS A 268 -8.80 -18.30 -2.46
C LYS A 268 -8.90 -17.08 -3.37
N ILE A 269 -7.81 -16.76 -4.06
CA ILE A 269 -7.62 -15.43 -4.66
C ILE A 269 -7.25 -15.55 -6.13
N VAL A 270 -7.86 -14.71 -6.94
CA VAL A 270 -7.38 -14.35 -8.27
C VAL A 270 -6.90 -12.91 -8.18
N GLU A 271 -5.65 -12.69 -8.56
CA GLU A 271 -5.00 -11.40 -8.47
C GLU A 271 -4.91 -10.74 -9.86
N SER A 272 -5.12 -9.42 -9.88
CA SER A 272 -4.86 -8.56 -11.04
C SER A 272 -3.97 -7.37 -10.70
N ASP A 273 -2.71 -7.47 -11.12
CA ASP A 273 -1.63 -6.52 -10.92
C ASP A 273 -1.89 -5.14 -11.58
N SER A 274 -1.01 -4.17 -11.33
CA SER A 274 -1.11 -2.79 -11.81
C SER A 274 -1.12 -2.64 -13.35
N TRP A 275 -1.73 -1.55 -13.81
CA TRP A 275 -1.87 -1.27 -15.24
C TRP A 275 -0.62 -0.62 -15.87
N GLU A 276 0.05 -1.37 -16.74
CA GLU A 276 1.28 -0.97 -17.46
C GLU A 276 1.16 -1.12 -18.99
N VAL A 277 0.03 -1.58 -19.51
CA VAL A 277 -0.17 -1.88 -20.96
C VAL A 277 -0.44 -0.66 -21.85
N GLY A 278 -0.38 0.55 -21.31
CA GLY A 278 -0.64 1.79 -22.06
C GLY A 278 -2.13 2.05 -22.30
N PHE A 279 -2.43 3.05 -23.12
CA PHE A 279 -3.81 3.47 -23.41
C PHE A 279 -4.50 2.53 -24.41
N PRO A 280 -5.63 1.86 -24.06
CA PRO A 280 -6.45 1.13 -25.01
C PRO A 280 -7.28 2.13 -25.81
N GLY A 281 -6.82 2.50 -27.02
CA GLY A 281 -7.42 3.60 -27.78
C GLY A 281 -8.64 3.24 -28.61
N TRP A 282 -8.98 1.96 -28.74
CA TRP A 282 -10.16 1.49 -29.47
C TRP A 282 -10.47 0.04 -29.12
N SER A 283 -11.60 -0.48 -29.60
CA SER A 283 -11.91 -1.92 -29.66
C SER A 283 -13.01 -2.17 -30.70
N GLN A 284 -13.22 -3.41 -31.12
CA GLN A 284 -14.16 -3.78 -32.18
C GLN A 284 -15.59 -3.29 -31.92
N HIS A 285 -16.02 -3.21 -30.66
CA HIS A 285 -17.37 -2.78 -30.27
C HIS A 285 -17.49 -1.33 -29.82
N PHE A 286 -16.37 -0.59 -29.80
CA PHE A 286 -16.27 0.73 -29.16
C PHE A 286 -17.34 1.73 -29.62
N ALA A 287 -17.63 1.82 -30.92
CA ALA A 287 -18.64 2.77 -31.41
C ALA A 287 -20.06 2.45 -30.90
N ALA A 288 -20.40 1.16 -30.76
CA ALA A 288 -21.68 0.72 -30.21
C ALA A 288 -21.75 1.00 -28.71
N ASP A 289 -20.66 0.72 -27.98
CA ASP A 289 -20.56 0.98 -26.54
C ASP A 289 -20.60 2.48 -26.23
N PHE A 290 -19.88 3.29 -27.00
CA PHE A 290 -19.95 4.75 -26.91
C PHE A 290 -21.38 5.24 -27.06
N LYS A 291 -22.10 4.78 -28.10
CA LYS A 291 -23.48 5.20 -28.35
C LYS A 291 -24.42 4.81 -27.22
N LYS A 292 -24.24 3.62 -26.65
CA LYS A 292 -24.98 3.14 -25.47
C LYS A 292 -24.71 4.00 -24.23
N LEU A 293 -23.45 4.31 -23.95
CA LEU A 293 -23.03 5.00 -22.72
C LEU A 293 -23.24 6.53 -22.81
N ARG A 294 -22.91 7.13 -23.95
CA ARG A 294 -22.91 8.59 -24.17
C ARG A 294 -24.19 9.12 -24.82
N LYS A 295 -25.05 8.23 -25.35
CA LYS A 295 -26.38 8.53 -25.92
C LYS A 295 -26.39 9.27 -27.27
N TYR A 296 -25.25 9.32 -27.97
CA TYR A 296 -25.16 9.84 -29.34
C TYR A 296 -24.13 9.07 -30.17
N ASP A 297 -24.19 9.22 -31.49
CA ASP A 297 -23.28 8.54 -32.40
C ASP A 297 -21.90 9.21 -32.40
N PRO A 298 -20.78 8.48 -32.19
CA PRO A 298 -19.45 9.07 -32.23
C PRO A 298 -18.99 9.39 -33.66
N ALA A 299 -19.55 8.75 -34.70
CA ALA A 299 -19.06 8.82 -36.07
C ALA A 299 -18.84 10.26 -36.60
N PRO A 300 -19.76 11.23 -36.40
CA PRO A 300 -19.60 12.60 -36.89
C PRO A 300 -18.43 13.37 -36.23
N TYR A 301 -17.88 12.85 -35.13
CA TYR A 301 -16.88 13.53 -34.33
C TYR A 301 -15.53 12.78 -34.30
N LEU A 302 -15.39 11.63 -34.98
CA LEU A 302 -14.14 10.85 -34.98
C LEU A 302 -12.94 11.63 -35.54
N LEU A 303 -13.19 12.62 -36.39
CA LEU A 303 -12.16 13.55 -36.88
C LEU A 303 -11.45 14.31 -35.75
N VAL A 304 -12.09 14.48 -34.59
CA VAL A 304 -11.45 15.10 -33.43
C VAL A 304 -10.24 14.30 -32.95
N LEU A 305 -10.26 12.96 -33.11
CA LEU A 305 -9.12 12.09 -32.78
C LEU A 305 -7.90 12.31 -33.70
N THR A 306 -8.09 12.94 -34.87
CA THR A 306 -7.01 13.28 -35.80
C THR A 306 -6.46 14.70 -35.56
N GLY A 307 -6.95 15.40 -34.53
CA GLY A 307 -6.61 16.79 -34.23
C GLY A 307 -7.47 17.83 -34.97
N GLN A 308 -8.48 17.42 -35.74
CA GLN A 308 -9.38 18.32 -36.45
C GLN A 308 -10.42 18.93 -35.49
N ILE A 309 -10.66 20.24 -35.57
CA ILE A 309 -11.76 20.88 -34.84
C ILE A 309 -13.07 20.63 -35.59
N VAL A 310 -14.06 20.07 -34.89
CA VAL A 310 -15.40 19.75 -35.41
C VAL A 310 -16.44 20.63 -34.71
N GLU A 311 -17.17 21.42 -35.48
CA GLU A 311 -18.09 22.51 -35.09
C GLU A 311 -17.43 23.67 -34.32
N SER A 312 -16.77 23.38 -33.20
CA SER A 312 -16.04 24.34 -32.39
C SER A 312 -15.07 23.64 -31.44
N LYS A 313 -14.12 24.39 -30.88
CA LYS A 313 -13.18 23.87 -29.87
C LYS A 313 -13.92 23.27 -28.66
N GLU A 314 -14.98 23.91 -28.19
CA GLU A 314 -15.78 23.41 -27.06
C GLU A 314 -16.44 22.07 -27.39
N VAL A 315 -17.05 21.93 -28.57
CA VAL A 315 -17.67 20.67 -29.02
C VAL A 315 -16.63 19.55 -29.12
N SER A 316 -15.45 19.84 -29.70
CA SER A 316 -14.34 18.90 -29.79
C SER A 316 -13.82 18.47 -28.40
N GLU A 317 -13.63 19.40 -27.47
CA GLU A 317 -13.17 19.10 -26.11
C GLU A 317 -14.18 18.25 -25.33
N ARG A 318 -15.48 18.54 -25.48
CA ARG A 318 -16.57 17.76 -24.89
C ARG A 318 -16.67 16.35 -25.48
N PHE A 319 -16.49 16.20 -26.79
CA PHE A 319 -16.38 14.87 -27.41
C PHE A 319 -15.17 14.10 -26.87
N MET A 320 -14.01 14.74 -26.73
CA MET A 320 -12.82 14.09 -26.15
C MET A 320 -13.03 13.68 -24.69
N ALA A 321 -13.79 14.45 -23.91
CA ALA A 321 -14.19 14.05 -22.56
C ALA A 321 -15.06 12.79 -22.57
N ASP A 322 -16.08 12.73 -23.44
CA ASP A 322 -16.96 11.56 -23.58
C ASP A 322 -16.20 10.32 -24.13
N TYR A 323 -15.25 10.51 -25.04
CA TYR A 323 -14.39 9.45 -25.55
C TYR A 323 -13.53 8.83 -24.44
N ARG A 324 -12.86 9.67 -23.64
CA ARG A 324 -12.06 9.19 -22.49
C ARG A 324 -12.91 8.54 -21.42
N GLN A 325 -14.09 9.11 -21.12
CA GLN A 325 -15.03 8.51 -20.18
C GLN A 325 -15.52 7.14 -20.66
N THR A 326 -15.77 6.98 -21.96
CA THR A 326 -16.16 5.67 -22.52
C THR A 326 -15.06 4.63 -22.33
N ILE A 327 -13.79 4.99 -22.57
CA ILE A 327 -12.66 4.08 -22.29
C ILE A 327 -12.57 3.74 -20.80
N SER A 328 -12.69 4.74 -19.93
CA SER A 328 -12.73 4.52 -18.47
C SER A 328 -13.83 3.53 -18.08
N ASP A 329 -15.06 3.73 -18.57
CA ASP A 329 -16.19 2.86 -18.24
C ASP A 329 -15.98 1.42 -18.72
N LEU A 330 -15.33 1.22 -19.87
CA LEU A 330 -15.03 -0.11 -20.39
C LEU A 330 -13.90 -0.80 -19.63
N ILE A 331 -12.89 -0.06 -19.15
CA ILE A 331 -11.88 -0.59 -18.23
C ILE A 331 -12.52 -0.97 -16.89
N VAL A 332 -13.44 -0.15 -16.37
CA VAL A 332 -14.21 -0.50 -15.17
C VAL A 332 -15.05 -1.77 -15.39
N ASP A 333 -15.66 -1.92 -16.58
CA ASP A 333 -16.43 -3.12 -16.95
C ASP A 333 -15.55 -4.38 -16.96
N HIS A 334 -14.27 -4.27 -17.36
CA HIS A 334 -13.31 -5.35 -17.26
C HIS A 334 -13.12 -5.83 -15.82
N TYR A 335 -12.87 -4.91 -14.87
CA TYR A 335 -12.70 -5.27 -13.46
C TYR A 335 -13.98 -5.87 -12.86
N LEU A 336 -15.15 -5.30 -13.17
CA LEU A 336 -16.44 -5.89 -12.80
C LEU A 336 -16.56 -7.32 -13.34
N TYR A 337 -16.27 -7.54 -14.62
CA TYR A 337 -16.43 -8.86 -15.23
C TYR A 337 -15.40 -9.87 -14.69
N ALA A 338 -14.16 -9.44 -14.45
CA ALA A 338 -13.15 -10.27 -13.82
C ALA A 338 -13.59 -10.73 -12.41
N GLN A 339 -14.22 -9.83 -11.63
CA GLN A 339 -14.82 -10.17 -10.34
C GLN A 339 -15.98 -11.17 -10.49
N GLU A 340 -16.89 -10.96 -11.45
CA GLU A 340 -17.98 -11.89 -11.73
C GLU A 340 -17.43 -13.30 -12.04
N VAL A 341 -16.39 -13.41 -12.87
CA VAL A 341 -15.72 -14.68 -13.20
C VAL A 341 -15.06 -15.32 -11.98
N ALA A 342 -14.39 -14.54 -11.14
CA ALA A 342 -13.78 -15.02 -9.89
C ALA A 342 -14.84 -15.55 -8.91
N HIS A 343 -15.92 -14.79 -8.68
CA HIS A 343 -17.01 -15.15 -7.77
C HIS A 343 -17.76 -16.39 -8.24
N GLN A 344 -18.00 -16.55 -9.55
CA GLN A 344 -18.56 -17.78 -10.12
C GLN A 344 -17.70 -19.02 -9.82
N ASN A 345 -16.40 -18.81 -9.58
CA ASN A 345 -15.45 -19.83 -9.20
C ASN A 345 -15.21 -19.94 -7.68
N GLY A 346 -15.95 -19.19 -6.85
CA GLY A 346 -15.80 -19.17 -5.40
C GLY A 346 -14.51 -18.50 -4.92
N LEU A 347 -13.95 -17.60 -5.72
CA LEU A 347 -12.67 -16.92 -5.47
C LEU A 347 -12.92 -15.45 -5.17
N LEU A 348 -12.04 -14.86 -4.37
CA LEU A 348 -11.95 -13.42 -4.15
C LEU A 348 -11.04 -12.80 -5.21
N THR A 349 -11.25 -11.51 -5.46
CA THR A 349 -10.38 -10.67 -6.26
C THR A 349 -9.45 -9.84 -5.39
N LEU A 350 -8.18 -9.80 -5.76
CA LEU A 350 -7.14 -8.92 -5.22
C LEU A 350 -6.63 -8.09 -6.40
N SER A 351 -6.56 -6.77 -6.28
CA SER A 351 -6.15 -5.95 -7.42
C SER A 351 -5.67 -4.57 -7.01
N GLU A 352 -4.58 -4.14 -7.64
CA GLU A 352 -4.09 -2.76 -7.64
C GLU A 352 -4.89 -1.87 -8.61
N ALA A 353 -5.79 -2.48 -9.38
CA ALA A 353 -6.61 -1.88 -10.42
C ALA A 353 -5.77 -1.15 -11.48
N SER A 354 -6.20 0.04 -11.93
CA SER A 354 -5.41 0.85 -12.87
C SER A 354 -4.03 1.24 -12.34
N GLY A 355 -3.71 0.85 -11.10
CA GLY A 355 -2.39 0.93 -10.51
C GLY A 355 -1.93 2.36 -10.23
N PRO A 356 -0.79 2.51 -9.56
CA PRO A 356 -0.20 3.83 -9.31
C PRO A 356 0.56 4.39 -10.51
N HIS A 357 0.56 3.69 -11.65
CA HIS A 357 1.37 4.02 -12.82
C HIS A 357 0.60 4.81 -13.88
N GLN A 358 -0.66 4.47 -14.18
CA GLN A 358 -1.40 5.06 -15.31
C GLN A 358 -2.91 5.21 -15.01
N HIS A 359 -3.46 6.43 -15.17
CA HIS A 359 -4.88 6.70 -14.94
C HIS A 359 -5.61 6.92 -16.28
N TYR A 360 -6.10 5.85 -16.89
CA TYR A 360 -7.04 5.91 -18.02
C TYR A 360 -8.48 5.65 -17.63
N ALA A 361 -8.72 5.35 -16.35
CA ALA A 361 -10.02 5.05 -15.78
C ALA A 361 -10.17 5.64 -14.38
N ASP A 362 -11.42 5.77 -13.92
CA ASP A 362 -11.78 6.04 -12.52
C ASP A 362 -11.25 4.90 -11.63
N ALA A 363 -10.08 5.13 -11.04
CA ALA A 363 -9.33 4.11 -10.35
C ALA A 363 -10.03 3.61 -9.07
N LEU A 364 -10.66 4.52 -8.32
CA LEU A 364 -11.50 4.13 -7.17
C LEU A 364 -12.66 3.24 -7.63
N LEU A 365 -13.27 3.54 -8.78
CA LEU A 365 -14.34 2.70 -9.33
C LEU A 365 -13.83 1.35 -9.83
N CYS A 366 -12.64 1.26 -10.40
CA CYS A 366 -12.01 -0.04 -10.69
C CYS A 366 -11.79 -0.83 -9.40
N GLN A 367 -11.23 -0.20 -8.36
CA GLN A 367 -11.00 -0.82 -7.05
C GLN A 367 -12.30 -1.20 -6.31
N LYS A 368 -13.46 -0.62 -6.65
CA LYS A 368 -14.78 -1.09 -6.18
C LYS A 368 -14.98 -2.58 -6.46
N TYR A 369 -14.51 -3.05 -7.62
CA TYR A 369 -14.66 -4.43 -8.09
C TYR A 369 -13.50 -5.35 -7.71
N SER A 370 -12.65 -4.93 -6.75
CA SER A 370 -11.67 -5.80 -6.08
C SER A 370 -12.15 -6.14 -4.68
N ASP A 371 -12.37 -7.39 -4.30
CA ASP A 371 -12.77 -7.76 -2.93
C ASP A 371 -11.72 -7.30 -1.89
N LEU A 372 -10.46 -7.27 -2.31
CA LEU A 372 -9.29 -6.82 -1.57
C LEU A 372 -8.56 -5.71 -2.36
N PRO A 373 -8.95 -4.43 -2.20
CA PRO A 373 -8.31 -3.29 -2.87
C PRO A 373 -6.85 -3.18 -2.43
N MET A 374 -5.92 -3.26 -3.37
CA MET A 374 -4.49 -3.37 -3.07
C MET A 374 -3.76 -2.07 -3.40
N GLY A 375 -2.94 -1.59 -2.47
CA GLY A 375 -1.97 -0.52 -2.71
C GLY A 375 -0.59 -1.08 -3.01
N GLU A 376 0.40 -0.19 -3.16
CA GLU A 376 1.80 -0.57 -3.35
C GLU A 376 2.70 0.33 -2.51
N PHE A 377 3.83 -0.20 -2.01
CA PHE A 377 4.90 0.65 -1.52
C PHE A 377 6.31 0.07 -1.68
N TRP A 378 7.25 0.98 -1.95
CA TRP A 378 8.66 0.71 -2.21
C TRP A 378 9.53 0.98 -0.99
N VAL A 379 10.61 0.22 -0.84
CA VAL A 379 11.62 0.49 0.19
C VAL A 379 12.42 1.74 -0.12
N ARG A 380 12.94 2.38 0.93
CA ARG A 380 13.79 3.56 0.82
C ARG A 380 15.08 3.26 0.04
N ALA A 381 15.19 3.75 -1.20
CA ALA A 381 16.36 3.54 -2.06
C ALA A 381 17.05 4.85 -2.49
N LYS A 382 18.26 4.74 -3.07
CA LYS A 382 19.07 5.88 -3.53
C LYS A 382 18.83 6.28 -4.99
N THR A 383 18.33 5.38 -5.82
CA THR A 383 18.32 5.55 -7.28
C THR A 383 16.93 5.47 -7.92
N HIS A 384 15.99 4.75 -7.31
CA HIS A 384 14.63 4.61 -7.79
C HIS A 384 13.67 4.92 -6.65
N ARG A 385 12.56 5.62 -6.94
CA ARG A 385 11.54 5.99 -5.95
C ARG A 385 12.19 6.59 -4.70
N THR A 386 12.95 7.67 -4.86
CA THR A 386 13.85 8.21 -3.82
C THR A 386 13.15 9.15 -2.84
N THR A 387 11.89 9.49 -3.09
CA THR A 387 11.09 10.40 -2.26
C THR A 387 9.87 9.67 -1.69
N LEU A 388 9.38 10.09 -0.53
CA LEU A 388 8.20 9.50 0.13
C LEU A 388 6.97 9.46 -0.80
N GLU A 389 6.69 10.56 -1.50
CA GLU A 389 5.59 10.67 -2.47
C GLU A 389 5.63 9.60 -3.57
N THR A 390 6.84 9.23 -3.98
CA THR A 390 7.04 8.21 -5.00
C THR A 390 7.06 6.80 -4.42
N GLN A 391 7.41 6.64 -3.14
CA GLN A 391 7.56 5.34 -2.46
C GLN A 391 6.23 4.76 -2.00
N ILE A 392 5.34 5.59 -1.45
CA ILE A 392 4.11 5.12 -0.82
C ILE A 392 2.93 5.40 -1.74
N LEU A 393 2.29 4.34 -2.22
CA LEU A 393 1.25 4.36 -3.25
C LEU A 393 -0.02 3.68 -2.72
N ALA A 394 -0.40 4.06 -1.49
CA ALA A 394 -1.47 3.42 -0.74
C ALA A 394 -2.81 4.17 -0.81
N GLN A 395 -2.78 5.49 -0.94
CA GLN A 395 -3.94 6.36 -0.70
C GLN A 395 -5.16 6.02 -1.58
N GLU A 396 -4.93 5.59 -2.82
CA GLU A 396 -6.02 5.17 -3.71
C GLU A 396 -6.75 3.93 -3.17
N ALA A 397 -6.01 2.90 -2.80
CA ALA A 397 -6.57 1.66 -2.26
C ALA A 397 -7.22 1.87 -0.89
N VAL A 398 -6.60 2.68 -0.04
CA VAL A 398 -7.14 3.07 1.26
C VAL A 398 -8.47 3.82 1.09
N SER A 399 -8.49 4.85 0.24
CA SER A 399 -9.69 5.63 -0.05
C SER A 399 -10.79 4.73 -0.63
N ALA A 400 -10.47 3.86 -1.59
CA ALA A 400 -11.42 2.92 -2.17
C ALA A 400 -11.99 1.96 -1.11
N ALA A 401 -11.15 1.42 -0.23
CA ALA A 401 -11.58 0.55 0.85
C ALA A 401 -12.55 1.27 1.79
N HIS A 402 -12.19 2.45 2.26
CA HIS A 402 -13.01 3.25 3.17
C HIS A 402 -14.37 3.61 2.55
N ILE A 403 -14.38 4.15 1.32
CA ILE A 403 -15.62 4.63 0.69
C ILE A 403 -16.56 3.50 0.24
N TYR A 404 -16.04 2.28 0.06
CA TYR A 404 -16.83 1.10 -0.31
C TYR A 404 -17.08 0.13 0.84
N GLY A 405 -16.58 0.41 2.05
CA GLY A 405 -16.84 -0.39 3.25
C GLY A 405 -16.03 -1.69 3.32
N LYS A 406 -14.79 -1.69 2.83
CA LYS A 406 -13.88 -2.84 2.83
C LYS A 406 -12.88 -2.71 3.98
N THR A 407 -12.77 -3.75 4.79
CA THR A 407 -11.95 -3.72 6.01
C THR A 407 -10.48 -4.05 5.74
N VAL A 408 -10.21 -4.99 4.84
CA VAL A 408 -8.85 -5.49 4.56
C VAL A 408 -8.29 -4.75 3.34
N ILE A 409 -7.14 -4.12 3.53
CA ILE A 409 -6.47 -3.23 2.59
C ILE A 409 -5.03 -3.75 2.41
N PRO A 410 -4.83 -4.70 1.50
CA PRO A 410 -3.50 -5.22 1.23
C PRO A 410 -2.59 -4.21 0.52
N ALA A 411 -1.28 -4.47 0.57
CA ALA A 411 -0.32 -3.80 -0.29
C ALA A 411 0.75 -4.74 -0.83
N GLU A 412 1.14 -4.54 -2.09
CA GLU A 412 2.45 -4.98 -2.58
C GLU A 412 3.49 -4.21 -1.79
N ALA A 413 4.25 -4.92 -0.95
CA ALA A 413 5.06 -4.32 0.08
C ALA A 413 6.54 -4.60 -0.14
N PHE A 414 7.33 -3.56 0.08
CA PHE A 414 8.79 -3.61 0.09
C PHE A 414 9.45 -3.82 -1.27
N THR A 415 8.81 -3.37 -2.35
CA THR A 415 9.42 -3.42 -3.68
C THR A 415 10.71 -2.59 -3.72
N SER A 416 11.78 -3.17 -4.27
CA SER A 416 13.13 -2.59 -4.30
C SER A 416 13.77 -2.83 -5.66
N ILE A 417 14.37 -1.82 -6.28
CA ILE A 417 15.30 -2.06 -7.42
C ILE A 417 16.75 -2.21 -6.91
N GLY A 418 16.98 -2.15 -5.59
CA GLY A 418 18.27 -2.31 -4.95
C GLY A 418 18.73 -1.10 -4.14
N PRO A 419 19.93 -1.16 -3.54
CA PRO A 419 20.96 -2.19 -3.76
C PRO A 419 20.53 -3.58 -3.28
N GLN A 420 20.87 -4.61 -4.06
CA GLN A 420 20.35 -5.97 -3.90
C GLN A 420 20.86 -6.63 -2.61
N TRP A 421 20.00 -7.35 -1.88
CA TRP A 421 20.34 -8.11 -0.67
C TRP A 421 20.84 -7.27 0.52
N GLU A 422 20.53 -5.96 0.53
CA GLU A 422 20.92 -5.05 1.62
C GLU A 422 19.78 -4.80 2.61
N GLU A 423 18.61 -5.40 2.37
CA GLU A 423 17.42 -5.20 3.18
C GLU A 423 17.34 -6.19 4.36
N ASP A 424 17.19 -5.66 5.57
CA ASP A 424 16.90 -6.38 6.81
C ASP A 424 15.61 -5.83 7.47
N PRO A 425 15.06 -6.47 8.51
CA PRO A 425 13.84 -5.99 9.16
C PRO A 425 13.93 -4.54 9.67
N TRP A 426 15.10 -4.10 10.16
CA TRP A 426 15.31 -2.71 10.59
C TRP A 426 15.12 -1.72 9.44
N PHE A 427 15.70 -2.02 8.28
CA PHE A 427 15.59 -1.22 7.07
C PHE A 427 14.14 -1.19 6.55
N LEU A 428 13.43 -2.32 6.60
CA LEU A 428 12.05 -2.43 6.13
C LEU A 428 11.04 -1.75 7.06
N LYS A 429 11.30 -1.74 8.38
CA LYS A 429 10.36 -1.28 9.41
C LYS A 429 9.77 0.11 9.14
N THR A 430 10.61 1.10 8.84
CA THR A 430 10.15 2.48 8.63
C THR A 430 9.17 2.60 7.46
N THR A 431 9.36 1.80 6.40
CA THR A 431 8.47 1.80 5.24
C THR A 431 7.16 1.10 5.56
N ALA A 432 7.21 0.00 6.32
CA ALA A 432 6.01 -0.69 6.81
C ALA A 432 5.15 0.24 7.67
N ASP A 433 5.76 0.92 8.63
CA ASP A 433 5.08 1.81 9.56
C ASP A 433 4.46 3.00 8.86
N ARG A 434 5.12 3.55 7.83
CA ARG A 434 4.52 4.57 6.99
C ARG A 434 3.32 4.03 6.21
N GLY A 435 3.42 2.85 5.59
CA GLY A 435 2.29 2.21 4.92
C GLY A 435 1.10 1.97 5.86
N PHE A 436 1.37 1.56 7.10
CA PHE A 436 0.36 1.42 8.15
C PHE A 436 -0.29 2.75 8.53
N CYS A 437 0.47 3.84 8.63
CA CYS A 437 -0.08 5.17 8.92
C CYS A 437 -0.92 5.72 7.75
N GLU A 438 -0.65 5.32 6.51
CA GLU A 438 -1.55 5.63 5.38
C GLU A 438 -2.86 4.83 5.43
N GLY A 439 -2.91 3.71 6.16
CA GLY A 439 -4.11 2.87 6.30
C GLY A 439 -4.00 1.46 5.72
N ILE A 440 -2.86 1.06 5.16
CA ILE A 440 -2.61 -0.34 4.78
C ILE A 440 -2.69 -1.22 6.02
N ASN A 441 -3.27 -2.42 5.90
CA ASN A 441 -3.41 -3.33 7.04
C ASN A 441 -3.21 -4.81 6.68
N GLN A 442 -2.68 -5.11 5.50
CA GLN A 442 -2.23 -6.46 5.13
C GLN A 442 -1.01 -6.39 4.19
N ILE A 443 0.11 -6.97 4.59
CA ILE A 443 1.35 -6.97 3.82
C ILE A 443 1.39 -8.16 2.87
N TYR A 444 1.74 -7.92 1.60
CA TYR A 444 2.21 -8.94 0.67
C TYR A 444 3.67 -8.66 0.31
N PHE A 445 4.60 -9.48 0.81
CA PHE A 445 6.03 -9.30 0.53
C PHE A 445 6.31 -9.38 -0.98
N HIS A 446 6.78 -8.28 -1.56
CA HIS A 446 7.41 -8.24 -2.87
C HIS A 446 8.93 -8.26 -2.64
N THR A 447 9.63 -9.37 -2.88
CA THR A 447 9.14 -10.69 -3.33
C THR A 447 9.66 -11.84 -2.50
N TYR A 448 8.89 -12.93 -2.47
CA TYR A 448 9.43 -14.25 -2.24
C TYR A 448 9.74 -14.88 -3.61
N SER A 449 10.96 -14.72 -4.11
CA SER A 449 11.39 -15.44 -5.31
C SER A 449 11.55 -16.93 -5.02
N HIS A 450 10.94 -17.77 -5.84
CA HIS A 450 11.05 -19.22 -5.79
C HIS A 450 12.48 -19.66 -6.07
N SER A 451 13.01 -20.55 -5.23
CA SER A 451 14.33 -21.14 -5.44
C SER A 451 14.18 -22.59 -5.92
N PRO A 452 14.41 -22.88 -7.22
CA PRO A 452 14.29 -24.24 -7.77
C PRO A 452 15.41 -25.16 -7.27
N SER A 453 16.57 -24.62 -6.89
CA SER A 453 17.62 -25.37 -6.21
C SER A 453 17.40 -25.41 -4.71
N LEU A 454 17.61 -26.58 -4.10
CA LEU A 454 17.56 -26.77 -2.65
C LEU A 454 18.85 -26.32 -1.94
N THR A 455 19.94 -26.15 -2.67
CA THR A 455 21.28 -25.86 -2.10
C THR A 455 21.82 -24.48 -2.48
N ALA A 456 21.38 -23.90 -3.60
CA ALA A 456 21.87 -22.60 -4.05
C ALA A 456 21.50 -21.49 -3.07
N LYS A 457 22.49 -20.65 -2.73
CA LYS A 457 22.34 -19.48 -1.86
C LYS A 457 23.10 -18.29 -2.46
N PRO A 458 22.55 -17.06 -2.45
CA PRO A 458 21.19 -16.74 -2.03
C PRO A 458 20.13 -17.21 -3.06
N GLY A 459 20.56 -17.80 -4.18
CA GLY A 459 19.70 -18.41 -5.18
C GLY A 459 19.31 -17.44 -6.29
N TYR A 460 18.45 -17.94 -7.16
CA TYR A 460 17.89 -17.20 -8.28
C TYR A 460 16.72 -16.35 -7.82
N VAL A 461 16.70 -15.08 -8.22
CA VAL A 461 15.69 -14.11 -7.79
C VAL A 461 15.19 -13.23 -8.91
N TYR A 462 13.99 -12.69 -8.73
CA TYR A 462 13.46 -11.60 -9.54
C TYR A 462 14.41 -10.40 -9.48
N TYR A 463 14.43 -9.56 -10.52
CA TYR A 463 15.34 -8.42 -10.55
C TYR A 463 15.01 -7.36 -9.49
N ALA A 464 13.72 -7.24 -9.14
CA ALA A 464 13.26 -6.39 -8.07
C ALA A 464 13.14 -7.20 -6.77
N GLY A 465 13.75 -6.69 -5.72
CA GLY A 465 13.54 -7.16 -4.36
C GLY A 465 12.26 -6.57 -3.76
N SER A 466 12.13 -6.54 -2.44
CA SER A 466 13.04 -7.11 -1.44
C SER A 466 13.17 -8.62 -1.58
N HIS A 467 14.37 -9.19 -1.48
CA HIS A 467 14.56 -10.63 -1.69
C HIS A 467 14.20 -11.45 -0.44
N PHE A 468 12.96 -11.39 0.01
CA PHE A 468 12.51 -12.03 1.25
C PHE A 468 12.10 -13.49 1.03
N ASN A 469 13.09 -14.39 0.98
CA ASN A 469 12.89 -15.84 0.82
C ASN A 469 13.76 -16.66 1.78
N ARG A 470 13.59 -17.99 1.79
CA ARG A 470 14.33 -18.96 2.63
C ARG A 470 15.86 -18.93 2.51
N ASN A 471 16.40 -18.17 1.56
CA ASN A 471 17.83 -18.11 1.27
C ASN A 471 18.52 -16.84 1.77
N ILE A 472 17.81 -15.86 2.33
CA ILE A 472 18.46 -14.75 3.03
C ILE A 472 19.20 -15.24 4.27
N THR A 473 20.33 -14.61 4.60
CA THR A 473 21.18 -14.98 5.74
C THR A 473 20.43 -14.99 7.07
N TRP A 474 19.41 -14.15 7.21
CA TRP A 474 18.65 -13.95 8.44
C TRP A 474 17.26 -14.60 8.44
N TRP A 475 16.97 -15.52 7.51
CA TRP A 475 15.66 -16.17 7.39
C TRP A 475 15.21 -16.82 8.70
N ASP A 476 16.13 -17.49 9.40
CA ASP A 476 15.85 -18.18 10.65
C ASP A 476 15.35 -17.25 11.75
N TYR A 477 15.76 -15.98 11.71
CA TYR A 477 15.46 -14.94 12.69
C TYR A 477 14.30 -14.02 12.28
N SER A 478 13.62 -14.31 11.16
CA SER A 478 12.53 -13.47 10.63
C SER A 478 11.20 -13.59 11.40
N TYR A 479 11.06 -14.56 12.30
CA TYR A 479 9.80 -14.84 13.00
C TYR A 479 9.31 -13.66 13.87
N ASP A 480 10.23 -12.98 14.56
CA ASP A 480 9.87 -11.83 15.40
C ASP A 480 9.43 -10.63 14.55
N TRP A 481 10.04 -10.46 13.36
CA TRP A 481 9.64 -9.46 12.38
C TRP A 481 8.24 -9.73 11.82
N THR A 482 7.96 -10.95 11.38
CA THR A 482 6.61 -11.28 10.86
C THR A 482 5.56 -11.30 11.97
N SER A 483 5.95 -11.57 13.22
CA SER A 483 5.08 -11.41 14.39
C SER A 483 4.73 -9.94 14.66
N TYR A 484 5.70 -9.02 14.55
CA TYR A 484 5.44 -7.58 14.62
C TYR A 484 4.40 -7.15 13.58
N LEU A 485 4.61 -7.51 12.31
CA LEU A 485 3.66 -7.20 11.23
C LEU A 485 2.28 -7.78 11.52
N THR A 486 2.20 -9.04 11.98
CA THR A 486 0.94 -9.71 12.32
C THR A 486 0.15 -8.95 13.38
N ARG A 487 0.81 -8.44 14.43
CA ARG A 487 0.15 -7.64 15.49
C ARG A 487 -0.35 -6.29 14.96
N CYS A 488 0.44 -5.62 14.14
CA CYS A 488 0.01 -4.38 13.47
C CYS A 488 -1.22 -4.63 12.59
N GLN A 489 -1.18 -5.66 11.74
CA GLN A 489 -2.28 -6.03 10.85
C GLN A 489 -3.56 -6.37 11.61
N TYR A 490 -3.45 -7.08 12.74
CA TYR A 490 -4.59 -7.35 13.62
C TYR A 490 -5.26 -6.06 14.10
N MET A 491 -4.49 -5.16 14.72
CA MET A 491 -5.03 -3.91 15.28
C MET A 491 -5.59 -2.99 14.19
N LEU A 492 -4.92 -2.88 13.05
CA LEU A 492 -5.31 -1.99 11.94
C LEU A 492 -6.51 -2.50 11.12
N GLN A 493 -7.00 -3.72 11.41
CA GLN A 493 -8.23 -4.27 10.84
C GLN A 493 -9.43 -4.18 11.80
N GLN A 494 -9.24 -3.71 13.03
CA GLN A 494 -10.35 -3.57 13.99
C GLN A 494 -11.15 -2.29 13.72
N GLY A 495 -12.46 -2.34 13.95
CA GLY A 495 -13.32 -1.17 13.85
C GLY A 495 -13.31 -0.45 12.49
N ILE A 496 -13.76 0.80 12.50
CA ILE A 496 -13.82 1.69 11.34
C ILE A 496 -12.74 2.78 11.42
N PRO A 497 -12.14 3.19 10.29
CA PRO A 497 -11.26 4.36 10.23
C PRO A 497 -11.97 5.66 10.68
N CYS A 498 -11.24 6.56 11.34
CA CYS A 498 -11.71 7.90 11.69
C CYS A 498 -11.10 8.93 10.73
N VAL A 499 -11.93 9.49 9.84
CA VAL A 499 -11.50 10.37 8.75
C VAL A 499 -12.41 11.59 8.67
N ASP A 500 -11.85 12.80 8.83
CA ASP A 500 -12.67 14.02 8.91
C ASP A 500 -12.98 14.62 7.53
N VAL A 501 -12.09 14.45 6.54
CA VAL A 501 -12.16 15.15 5.26
C VAL A 501 -12.25 14.17 4.09
N CYS A 502 -13.17 14.43 3.18
CA CYS A 502 -13.34 13.65 1.96
C CYS A 502 -13.13 14.55 0.72
N PHE A 503 -12.25 14.18 -0.20
CA PHE A 503 -11.94 14.93 -1.41
C PHE A 503 -12.59 14.27 -2.62
N TYR A 504 -13.47 15.00 -3.32
CA TYR A 504 -13.97 14.57 -4.61
C TYR A 504 -12.94 14.88 -5.70
N TYR A 505 -12.43 13.86 -6.38
CA TYR A 505 -11.39 14.06 -7.40
C TYR A 505 -11.89 14.33 -8.82
N GLY A 506 -13.21 14.46 -9.01
CA GLY A 506 -13.81 14.66 -10.32
C GLY A 506 -14.05 13.36 -11.10
N ASP A 507 -13.66 13.36 -12.38
CA ASP A 507 -13.87 12.24 -13.32
C ASP A 507 -12.88 11.08 -13.15
N GLY A 508 -11.81 11.26 -12.37
CA GLY A 508 -10.79 10.24 -12.12
C GLY A 508 -9.88 9.93 -13.32
N ILE A 509 -10.02 10.62 -14.46
CA ILE A 509 -9.31 10.30 -15.71
C ILE A 509 -8.14 11.26 -15.98
N LYS A 510 -7.94 12.28 -15.12
CA LYS A 510 -6.83 13.22 -15.20
C LYS A 510 -5.73 12.90 -14.17
N THR A 511 -4.49 13.09 -14.60
CA THR A 511 -3.20 12.70 -13.98
C THR A 511 -3.16 12.61 -12.44
N ARG A 512 -2.46 11.57 -11.94
CA ARG A 512 -2.07 11.23 -10.55
C ARG A 512 -1.76 12.38 -9.59
N LYS A 513 -1.41 13.56 -10.11
CA LYS A 513 -1.16 14.79 -9.34
C LYS A 513 -2.26 15.11 -8.32
N VAL A 514 -3.49 14.63 -8.53
CA VAL A 514 -4.60 14.84 -7.59
C VAL A 514 -4.31 14.23 -6.21
N TYR A 515 -3.73 13.03 -6.12
CA TYR A 515 -3.44 12.38 -4.83
C TYR A 515 -2.38 13.11 -3.98
N ASN A 516 -1.50 13.90 -4.63
CA ASN A 516 -0.30 14.46 -4.01
C ASN A 516 -0.37 15.99 -3.77
N GLN A 517 -1.41 16.67 -4.23
CA GLN A 517 -1.51 18.14 -4.16
C GLN A 517 -2.12 18.66 -2.84
N GLU A 518 -2.81 17.83 -2.07
CA GLU A 518 -3.73 18.31 -1.02
C GLU A 518 -3.26 18.05 0.43
N VAL A 519 -2.24 17.19 0.62
CA VAL A 519 -1.62 16.88 1.93
C VAL A 519 -1.03 18.13 2.63
N PRO A 520 -0.34 19.06 1.95
CA PRO A 520 0.23 20.24 2.61
C PRO A 520 -0.84 21.18 3.19
N ILE A 521 -2.08 21.13 2.68
CA ILE A 521 -3.17 22.06 3.05
C ILE A 521 -3.82 21.62 4.37
N LEU A 522 -3.94 20.32 4.60
CA LEU A 522 -4.51 19.75 5.83
C LEU A 522 -3.46 19.61 6.94
N GLY A 523 -2.20 19.43 6.57
CA GLY A 523 -1.07 19.10 7.45
C GLY A 523 -1.24 17.73 8.12
N THR A 524 -0.44 17.45 9.16
CA THR A 524 -0.27 16.10 9.73
C THR A 524 -1.25 15.74 10.86
N ASN A 525 -2.30 16.53 11.08
CA ASN A 525 -3.14 16.42 12.29
C ASN A 525 -4.54 15.84 12.03
N TYR A 526 -4.84 15.53 10.77
CA TYR A 526 -6.14 15.04 10.31
C TYR A 526 -5.93 13.98 9.22
N GLN A 527 -6.86 13.03 9.17
CA GLN A 527 -6.93 12.01 8.11
C GLN A 527 -7.89 12.45 7.00
N TYR A 528 -7.68 11.93 5.79
CA TYR A 528 -8.53 12.21 4.64
C TYR A 528 -8.68 11.03 3.69
N ASP A 529 -9.78 11.00 2.94
CA ASP A 529 -10.05 10.04 1.86
C ASP A 529 -10.34 10.77 0.55
N TYR A 530 -10.11 10.12 -0.58
CA TYR A 530 -10.68 10.52 -1.86
C TYR A 530 -12.01 9.80 -2.13
N THR A 531 -12.88 10.42 -2.92
CA THR A 531 -14.14 9.86 -3.37
C THR A 531 -14.39 10.17 -4.84
N ASN A 532 -15.27 9.37 -5.45
CA ASN A 532 -15.66 9.49 -6.84
C ASN A 532 -17.16 9.77 -7.01
N SER A 533 -17.59 9.86 -8.27
CA SER A 533 -18.98 10.16 -8.60
C SER A 533 -19.94 9.06 -8.14
N ASP A 534 -19.54 7.78 -8.18
CA ASP A 534 -20.38 6.64 -7.76
C ASP A 534 -20.77 6.73 -6.28
N VAL A 535 -19.81 7.01 -5.41
CA VAL A 535 -20.04 7.11 -3.96
C VAL A 535 -20.90 8.32 -3.60
N ILE A 536 -20.62 9.49 -4.18
CA ILE A 536 -21.45 10.69 -3.96
C ILE A 536 -22.90 10.38 -4.34
N MET A 537 -23.12 9.79 -5.52
CA MET A 537 -24.45 9.53 -6.07
C MET A 537 -25.22 8.48 -5.26
N HIS A 538 -24.55 7.38 -4.89
CA HIS A 538 -25.23 6.17 -4.46
C HIS A 538 -25.05 5.80 -2.99
N ARG A 539 -24.03 6.33 -2.31
CA ARG A 539 -23.71 5.94 -0.92
C ARG A 539 -23.81 7.09 0.08
N MET A 540 -23.50 8.32 -0.32
CA MET A 540 -23.52 9.46 0.62
C MET A 540 -24.93 9.85 1.05
N THR A 541 -25.08 9.99 2.37
CA THR A 541 -26.25 10.56 3.07
C THR A 541 -25.78 11.57 4.12
N VAL A 542 -26.69 12.39 4.66
CA VAL A 542 -26.33 13.37 5.70
C VAL A 542 -27.19 13.16 6.94
N ARG A 543 -26.53 13.14 8.10
CA ARG A 543 -27.16 13.07 9.43
C ARG A 543 -26.35 13.93 10.39
N ASN A 544 -27.02 14.73 11.22
CA ASN A 544 -26.35 15.59 12.22
C ASN A 544 -25.18 16.40 11.63
N GLU A 545 -25.39 17.01 10.45
CA GLU A 545 -24.40 17.83 9.73
C GLU A 545 -23.11 17.11 9.30
N LYS A 546 -23.05 15.78 9.40
CA LYS A 546 -21.98 14.93 8.85
C LYS A 546 -22.47 14.14 7.64
N ILE A 547 -21.55 13.85 6.74
CA ILE A 547 -21.77 12.95 5.61
C ILE A 547 -21.51 11.52 6.09
N TYR A 548 -22.44 10.59 5.83
CA TYR A 548 -22.33 9.18 6.21
C TYR A 548 -22.39 8.27 4.99
N LEU A 549 -21.62 7.20 5.07
CA LEU A 549 -21.73 6.02 4.20
C LEU A 549 -22.49 4.89 4.93
N PRO A 550 -22.99 3.88 4.21
CA PRO A 550 -23.81 2.82 4.79
C PRO A 550 -23.13 2.01 5.91
N ASP A 551 -21.80 1.92 5.87
CA ASP A 551 -20.98 1.03 6.71
C ASP A 551 -20.52 1.71 8.01
N GLY A 552 -20.92 2.96 8.24
CA GLY A 552 -20.58 3.73 9.45
C GLY A 552 -19.49 4.79 9.25
N MET A 553 -18.73 4.73 8.16
CA MET A 553 -17.81 5.79 7.77
C MET A 553 -18.54 7.14 7.70
N SER A 554 -17.89 8.19 8.19
CA SER A 554 -18.44 9.53 8.20
C SER A 554 -17.39 10.60 8.02
N TYR A 555 -17.75 11.70 7.38
CA TYR A 555 -16.89 12.85 7.10
C TYR A 555 -17.54 14.15 7.55
N GLU A 556 -16.74 15.10 8.01
CA GLU A 556 -17.18 16.45 8.39
C GLU A 556 -17.38 17.36 7.16
N ILE A 557 -16.53 17.16 6.14
CA ILE A 557 -16.43 18.05 4.98
C ILE A 557 -16.22 17.23 3.71
N LEU A 558 -16.90 17.62 2.63
CA LEU A 558 -16.58 17.20 1.27
C LEU A 558 -15.93 18.36 0.52
N VAL A 559 -14.73 18.15 -0.01
CA VAL A 559 -13.96 19.13 -0.79
C VAL A 559 -14.12 18.81 -2.27
N LEU A 560 -14.44 19.82 -3.07
CA LEU A 560 -14.60 19.74 -4.52
C LEU A 560 -13.31 20.15 -5.21
N PRO A 561 -12.99 19.57 -6.38
CA PRO A 561 -11.77 19.90 -7.09
C PRO A 561 -11.91 21.28 -7.77
N GLU A 562 -10.79 21.98 -7.95
CA GLU A 562 -10.75 23.27 -8.64
C GLU A 562 -10.99 23.13 -10.15
N GLN A 563 -12.26 23.03 -10.56
CA GLN A 563 -12.66 22.81 -11.95
C GLN A 563 -13.94 23.56 -12.34
N LYS A 564 -14.00 24.05 -13.58
CA LYS A 564 -15.17 24.76 -14.11
C LYS A 564 -16.33 23.84 -14.53
N SER A 565 -16.06 22.56 -14.76
CA SER A 565 -17.04 21.60 -15.23
C SER A 565 -17.36 20.55 -14.18
N MET A 566 -18.63 20.19 -14.02
CA MET A 566 -19.06 19.11 -13.12
C MET A 566 -20.20 18.30 -13.74
N PRO A 567 -20.24 16.97 -13.61
CA PRO A 567 -21.39 16.19 -14.04
C PRO A 567 -22.69 16.68 -13.36
N LEU A 568 -23.72 16.96 -14.16
CA LEU A 568 -24.98 17.53 -13.67
C LEU A 568 -25.62 16.71 -12.54
N GLU A 569 -25.62 15.38 -12.66
CA GLU A 569 -26.23 14.50 -11.66
C GLU A 569 -25.46 14.54 -10.33
N VAL A 570 -24.12 14.62 -10.38
CA VAL A 570 -23.27 14.81 -9.19
C VAL A 570 -23.61 16.13 -8.50
N LEU A 571 -23.73 17.23 -9.26
CA LEU A 571 -24.09 18.53 -8.71
C LEU A 571 -25.52 18.54 -8.10
N LYS A 572 -26.47 17.84 -8.72
CA LYS A 572 -27.83 17.66 -8.14
C LYS A 572 -27.76 16.93 -6.81
N LYS A 573 -26.96 15.86 -6.72
CA LYS A 573 -26.78 15.12 -5.48
C LYS A 573 -26.06 15.96 -4.41
N ILE A 574 -25.02 16.70 -4.76
CA ILE A 574 -24.35 17.64 -3.85
C ILE A 574 -25.35 18.66 -3.31
N LYS A 575 -26.22 19.22 -4.16
CA LYS A 575 -27.28 20.13 -3.73
C LYS A 575 -28.20 19.49 -2.68
N ASP A 576 -28.56 18.23 -2.85
CA ASP A 576 -29.38 17.50 -1.89
C ASP A 576 -28.63 17.20 -0.57
N LEU A 577 -27.33 16.88 -0.63
CA LEU A 577 -26.47 16.71 0.54
C LEU A 577 -26.34 18.03 1.32
N VAL A 578 -26.06 19.14 0.65
CA VAL A 578 -26.00 20.49 1.27
C VAL A 578 -27.34 20.82 1.90
N HIS A 579 -28.45 20.61 1.19
CA HIS A 579 -29.78 20.87 1.75
C HIS A 579 -30.04 20.09 3.06
N ALA A 580 -29.52 18.86 3.14
CA ALA A 580 -29.67 17.99 4.29
C ALA A 580 -28.73 18.33 5.47
N GLY A 581 -27.66 19.10 5.25
CA GLY A 581 -26.74 19.54 6.31
C GLY A 581 -25.25 19.46 5.98
N ALA A 582 -24.85 18.99 4.79
CA ALA A 582 -23.43 18.84 4.47
C ALA A 582 -22.71 20.20 4.41
N THR A 583 -21.44 20.20 4.80
CA THR A 583 -20.49 21.30 4.53
C THR A 583 -19.63 20.94 3.33
N ILE A 584 -19.65 21.78 2.30
CA ILE A 584 -18.89 21.60 1.06
C ILE A 584 -17.87 22.72 0.93
N ILE A 585 -16.65 22.41 0.51
CA ILE A 585 -15.62 23.41 0.16
C ILE A 585 -15.31 23.29 -1.33
N GLY A 586 -15.25 24.39 -2.08
CA GLY A 586 -14.69 24.39 -3.44
C GLY A 586 -15.27 25.44 -4.36
N SER A 587 -14.69 25.57 -5.55
CA SER A 587 -15.10 26.56 -6.55
C SER A 587 -16.43 26.21 -7.22
N LYS A 588 -17.08 27.27 -7.72
CA LYS A 588 -18.38 27.18 -8.39
C LYS A 588 -18.22 26.60 -9.80
N PRO A 589 -18.93 25.51 -10.16
CA PRO A 589 -18.94 25.01 -11.53
C PRO A 589 -19.82 25.89 -12.44
N ASP A 590 -19.38 26.06 -13.68
CA ASP A 590 -20.06 26.84 -14.72
C ASP A 590 -20.77 25.95 -15.75
N THR A 591 -20.20 24.77 -16.05
CA THR A 591 -20.64 23.90 -17.16
C THR A 591 -20.80 22.44 -16.73
N SER A 592 -21.55 21.66 -17.50
CA SER A 592 -21.57 20.21 -17.38
C SER A 592 -20.39 19.59 -18.12
N THR A 593 -20.07 18.34 -17.80
CA THR A 593 -19.17 17.51 -18.63
C THR A 593 -19.91 16.91 -19.83
N GLY A 594 -19.17 16.53 -20.88
CA GLY A 594 -19.69 15.83 -22.07
C GLY A 594 -20.41 16.72 -23.08
N LEU A 595 -20.75 16.12 -24.24
CA LEU A 595 -21.33 16.77 -25.41
C LEU A 595 -22.85 16.61 -25.50
N TYR A 596 -23.40 15.51 -25.01
CA TYR A 596 -24.83 15.21 -25.18
C TYR A 596 -25.72 16.27 -24.50
N ARG A 597 -26.47 17.04 -25.30
CA ARG A 597 -27.38 18.12 -24.84
C ARG A 597 -26.67 19.19 -23.98
N PHE A 598 -25.38 19.43 -24.20
CA PHE A 598 -24.53 20.24 -23.32
C PHE A 598 -25.08 21.64 -22.99
N LYS A 599 -25.73 22.32 -23.94
CA LYS A 599 -26.32 23.65 -23.72
C LYS A 599 -27.42 23.64 -22.65
N GLU A 600 -28.24 22.59 -22.63
CA GLU A 600 -29.34 22.45 -21.67
C GLU A 600 -28.81 22.04 -20.30
N THR A 601 -27.81 21.15 -20.26
CA THR A 601 -27.19 20.71 -19.01
C THR A 601 -26.31 21.79 -18.39
N ASP A 602 -25.62 22.62 -19.18
CA ASP A 602 -24.88 23.80 -18.70
C ASP A 602 -25.83 24.80 -18.02
N GLN A 603 -26.99 25.07 -18.62
CA GLN A 603 -28.00 25.94 -18.03
C GLN A 603 -28.48 25.39 -16.67
N GLN A 604 -28.71 24.08 -16.57
CA GLN A 604 -29.10 23.44 -15.30
C GLN A 604 -27.97 23.46 -14.26
N VAL A 605 -26.71 23.25 -14.67
CA VAL A 605 -25.55 23.36 -13.79
C VAL A 605 -25.49 24.77 -13.21
N LYS A 606 -25.56 25.79 -14.06
CA LYS A 606 -25.53 27.20 -13.65
C LYS A 606 -26.66 27.54 -12.68
N GLU A 607 -27.89 27.10 -12.96
CA GLU A 607 -29.04 27.34 -12.08
C GLU A 607 -28.89 26.70 -10.70
N ILE A 608 -28.26 25.53 -10.60
CA ILE A 608 -27.99 24.88 -9.31
C ILE A 608 -26.82 25.57 -8.61
N ALA A 609 -25.74 25.85 -9.33
CA ALA A 609 -24.54 26.48 -8.82
C ALA A 609 -24.82 27.91 -8.29
N ASP A 610 -25.64 28.70 -8.97
CA ASP A 610 -26.09 30.02 -8.52
C ASP A 610 -26.82 29.95 -7.16
N LYS A 611 -27.59 28.89 -6.91
CA LYS A 611 -28.28 28.69 -5.62
C LYS A 611 -27.34 28.25 -4.51
N LEU A 612 -26.39 27.38 -4.83
CA LEU A 612 -25.47 26.79 -3.86
C LEU A 612 -24.37 27.75 -3.42
N TRP A 613 -23.78 28.51 -4.35
CA TRP A 613 -22.73 29.50 -4.05
C TRP A 613 -23.30 30.89 -3.74
N GLY A 614 -24.56 31.18 -4.08
CA GLY A 614 -25.18 32.47 -3.80
C GLY A 614 -24.47 33.62 -4.53
N LYS A 615 -24.27 34.75 -3.84
CA LYS A 615 -23.56 35.91 -4.39
C LYS A 615 -22.05 35.64 -4.40
N THR A 616 -21.43 35.81 -5.55
CA THR A 616 -19.98 35.56 -5.77
C THR A 616 -19.18 36.85 -5.91
N ASP A 617 -19.61 37.92 -5.23
CA ASP A 617 -19.03 39.27 -5.35
C ASP A 617 -17.84 39.48 -4.37
N SER A 618 -17.47 38.46 -3.61
CA SER A 618 -16.41 38.45 -2.59
C SER A 618 -15.44 37.29 -2.84
N ASP A 619 -14.19 37.47 -2.43
CA ASP A 619 -13.16 36.42 -2.47
C ASP A 619 -13.47 35.25 -1.52
N VAL A 620 -14.34 35.46 -0.53
CA VAL A 620 -14.83 34.43 0.39
C VAL A 620 -16.33 34.25 0.22
N ILE A 621 -16.74 33.01 0.00
CA ILE A 621 -18.15 32.60 -0.06
C ILE A 621 -18.40 31.67 1.12
N ASP A 622 -19.47 31.92 1.87
CA ASP A 622 -19.97 31.05 2.94
C ASP A 622 -21.50 31.09 2.87
N ASN A 623 -22.05 30.37 1.88
CA ASN A 623 -23.46 30.44 1.55
C ASN A 623 -24.22 29.26 2.18
N ARG A 624 -25.26 29.56 2.96
CA ARG A 624 -26.15 28.54 3.54
C ARG A 624 -27.24 28.15 2.54
N TYR A 625 -27.46 26.84 2.42
CA TYR A 625 -28.54 26.30 1.61
C TYR A 625 -29.18 25.10 2.31
N GLY A 626 -30.47 25.21 2.65
CA GLY A 626 -31.11 24.25 3.55
C GLY A 626 -30.45 24.26 4.93
N LYS A 627 -30.04 23.08 5.41
CA LYS A 627 -29.35 22.93 6.71
C LYS A 627 -27.82 23.02 6.61
N GLY A 628 -27.26 22.89 5.41
CA GLY A 628 -25.82 22.88 5.18
C GLY A 628 -25.28 24.19 4.60
N ARG A 629 -24.05 24.13 4.09
CA ARG A 629 -23.37 25.28 3.50
C ARG A 629 -22.36 24.91 2.43
N VAL A 630 -22.10 25.85 1.52
CA VAL A 630 -21.00 25.81 0.56
C VAL A 630 -20.04 26.94 0.85
N VAL A 631 -18.75 26.60 0.95
CA VAL A 631 -17.66 27.51 1.32
C VAL A 631 -16.64 27.59 0.20
N TYR A 632 -16.14 28.78 -0.10
CA TYR A 632 -15.02 29.02 -1.00
C TYR A 632 -14.13 30.13 -0.45
N GLY A 633 -12.83 30.06 -0.69
CA GLY A 633 -11.86 31.07 -0.25
C GLY A 633 -11.38 30.94 1.21
N LYS A 634 -11.91 29.98 2.00
CA LYS A 634 -11.37 29.58 3.31
C LYS A 634 -10.54 28.30 3.17
N SER A 635 -9.51 28.17 4.00
CA SER A 635 -8.77 26.90 4.14
C SER A 635 -9.63 25.83 4.81
N ILE A 636 -9.31 24.56 4.56
CA ILE A 636 -10.02 23.42 5.17
C ILE A 636 -9.96 23.51 6.70
N ARG A 637 -8.81 23.91 7.26
CA ARG A 637 -8.61 24.08 8.71
C ARG A 637 -9.50 25.17 9.31
N GLU A 638 -9.68 26.29 8.63
CA GLU A 638 -10.62 27.33 9.08
C GLU A 638 -12.06 26.81 9.10
N VAL A 639 -12.45 26.01 8.09
CA VAL A 639 -13.81 25.43 8.04
C VAL A 639 -14.02 24.35 9.10
N LEU A 640 -13.00 23.54 9.42
CA LEU A 640 -13.04 22.59 10.53
C LEU A 640 -13.13 23.33 11.87
N SER A 641 -12.37 24.41 12.05
CA SER A 641 -12.44 25.26 13.24
C SER A 641 -13.80 25.94 13.41
N ASP A 642 -14.41 26.46 12.33
CA ASP A 642 -15.79 26.96 12.32
C ASP A 642 -16.81 25.91 12.78
N LYS A 643 -16.52 24.62 12.54
CA LYS A 643 -17.34 23.47 12.97
C LYS A 643 -16.97 22.94 14.36
N HIS A 644 -16.02 23.57 15.05
CA HIS A 644 -15.47 23.11 16.34
C HIS A 644 -14.85 21.72 16.27
N ILE A 645 -14.29 21.34 15.11
CA ILE A 645 -13.57 20.09 14.93
C ILE A 645 -12.09 20.36 15.23
N LEU A 646 -11.62 19.83 16.36
CA LEU A 646 -10.22 19.92 16.77
C LEU A 646 -9.35 18.95 15.96
N SER A 647 -8.03 19.18 15.93
CA SER A 647 -7.05 18.22 15.43
C SER A 647 -7.24 16.86 16.08
N ASP A 648 -7.13 15.77 15.32
CA ASP A 648 -7.30 14.41 15.84
C ASP A 648 -6.11 14.01 16.71
N VAL A 649 -4.90 14.31 16.24
CA VAL A 649 -3.64 14.18 16.98
C VAL A 649 -2.81 15.44 16.84
N GLU A 650 -2.20 15.88 17.93
CA GLU A 650 -1.17 16.92 17.96
C GLU A 650 0.01 16.45 18.81
N TYR A 651 1.23 16.88 18.50
CA TYR A 651 2.38 16.61 19.36
C TYR A 651 3.33 17.81 19.45
N VAL A 652 4.04 17.87 20.56
CA VAL A 652 5.19 18.78 20.77
C VAL A 652 6.40 17.93 21.13
N SER A 653 7.56 18.27 20.58
CA SER A 653 8.83 17.56 20.83
C SER A 653 9.88 18.45 21.51
N CYS A 654 10.80 17.81 22.23
CA CYS A 654 12.08 18.40 22.64
C CYS A 654 13.09 18.57 21.48
N ARG A 655 12.79 18.08 20.27
CA ARG A 655 13.64 18.15 19.08
C ARG A 655 12.96 18.95 17.97
N ASP A 656 13.77 19.65 17.18
CA ASP A 656 13.28 20.37 15.98
C ASP A 656 12.99 19.44 14.80
N SER A 657 13.56 18.23 14.79
CA SER A 657 13.56 17.30 13.65
C SER A 657 12.60 16.11 13.82
N SER A 658 11.53 16.28 14.58
CA SER A 658 10.58 15.21 14.91
C SER A 658 9.57 14.98 13.80
N SER A 659 9.29 13.71 13.52
CA SER A 659 8.29 13.32 12.53
C SER A 659 7.50 12.14 13.07
N ILE A 660 6.32 12.42 13.64
CA ILE A 660 5.36 11.39 13.99
C ILE A 660 4.23 11.38 12.98
N ASP A 661 3.88 10.18 12.57
CA ASP A 661 2.73 9.92 11.73
C ASP A 661 1.73 9.02 12.47
N PHE A 662 0.47 9.02 12.03
CA PHE A 662 -0.58 8.29 12.72
C PHE A 662 -1.67 7.76 11.79
N VAL A 663 -2.40 6.75 12.27
CA VAL A 663 -3.74 6.39 11.78
C VAL A 663 -4.64 6.15 12.98
N HIS A 664 -5.92 6.53 12.86
CA HIS A 664 -6.92 6.43 13.91
C HIS A 664 -8.10 5.55 13.47
N ARG A 665 -8.47 4.60 14.32
CA ARG A 665 -9.62 3.71 14.15
C ARG A 665 -10.49 3.68 15.39
N LYS A 666 -11.77 3.40 15.21
CA LYS A 666 -12.75 3.26 16.29
C LYS A 666 -13.42 1.90 16.22
N ASP A 667 -13.33 1.15 17.31
CA ASP A 667 -13.95 -0.17 17.47
C ASP A 667 -14.93 -0.15 18.66
N GLY A 668 -16.22 0.01 18.36
CA GLY A 668 -17.23 0.23 19.40
C GLY A 668 -16.98 1.53 20.16
N ASP A 669 -16.73 1.43 21.47
CA ASP A 669 -16.32 2.52 22.34
C ASP A 669 -14.80 2.69 22.42
N ALA A 670 -13.99 1.80 21.87
CA ALA A 670 -12.54 1.92 21.91
C ALA A 670 -12.03 2.85 20.79
N GLU A 671 -11.09 3.74 21.12
CA GLU A 671 -10.33 4.52 20.14
C GLU A 671 -8.92 3.94 20.02
N ILE A 672 -8.45 3.69 18.80
CA ILE A 672 -7.18 3.01 18.51
C ILE A 672 -6.33 3.95 17.64
N TYR A 673 -5.25 4.48 18.22
CA TYR A 673 -4.26 5.25 17.48
C TYR A 673 -3.01 4.41 17.27
N TYR A 674 -2.57 4.25 16.03
CA TYR A 674 -1.21 3.80 15.74
C TYR A 674 -0.33 5.03 15.51
N LEU A 675 0.81 5.08 16.18
CA LEU A 675 1.77 6.18 16.07
C LEU A 675 3.12 5.62 15.68
N ALA A 676 3.79 6.25 14.72
CA ALA A 676 5.11 5.85 14.25
C ALA A 676 6.07 7.04 14.20
N ASN A 677 7.26 6.86 14.79
CA ASN A 677 8.39 7.73 14.61
C ASN A 677 9.06 7.43 13.26
N LEU A 678 9.14 8.42 12.39
CA LEU A 678 9.69 8.28 11.04
C LEU A 678 11.16 8.73 10.94
N VAL A 679 11.85 8.95 12.07
CA VAL A 679 13.27 9.31 12.09
C VAL A 679 14.12 8.30 12.85
N GLU A 680 15.39 8.16 12.42
CA GLU A 680 16.38 7.28 13.06
C GLU A 680 16.98 7.91 14.33
N LYS A 681 16.15 8.58 15.13
CA LYS A 681 16.52 9.17 16.42
C LYS A 681 15.38 8.94 17.40
N ALA A 682 15.72 8.68 18.66
CA ALA A 682 14.73 8.60 19.72
C ALA A 682 14.06 9.98 19.93
N ASP A 683 12.82 9.96 20.40
CA ASP A 683 12.04 11.16 20.67
C ASP A 683 11.20 11.05 21.94
N TYR A 684 11.01 12.17 22.64
CA TYR A 684 10.17 12.30 23.82
C TYR A 684 9.15 13.38 23.55
N LEU A 685 7.90 12.96 23.46
CA LEU A 685 6.82 13.74 22.89
C LEU A 685 5.72 13.93 23.90
N HIS A 686 5.11 15.09 23.81
CA HIS A 686 3.85 15.36 24.47
C HIS A 686 2.75 15.28 23.42
N VAL A 687 1.93 14.22 23.48
CA VAL A 687 0.95 13.92 22.43
C VAL A 687 -0.45 14.16 22.98
N THR A 688 -1.27 14.87 22.20
CA THR A 688 -2.65 15.23 22.53
C THR A 688 -3.59 14.58 21.53
N PHE A 689 -4.62 13.92 22.04
CA PHE A 689 -5.60 13.13 21.28
C PHE A 689 -6.99 13.75 21.43
N ARG A 690 -7.79 13.70 20.36
CA ARG A 690 -9.20 14.11 20.37
C ARG A 690 -10.11 13.07 21.03
N VAL A 691 -9.81 12.75 22.29
CA VAL A 691 -10.48 11.77 23.15
C VAL A 691 -10.64 12.37 24.55
N THR A 692 -11.73 12.06 25.25
CA THR A 692 -11.94 12.44 26.65
C THR A 692 -12.66 11.32 27.40
N GLY A 693 -12.54 11.27 28.72
CA GLY A 693 -13.28 10.36 29.60
C GLY A 693 -12.89 8.90 29.51
N LYS A 694 -11.73 8.58 28.91
CA LYS A 694 -11.24 7.21 28.70
C LYS A 694 -9.84 7.02 29.26
N ILE A 695 -9.49 5.77 29.55
CA ILE A 695 -8.17 5.42 30.09
C ILE A 695 -7.26 4.96 28.93
N PRO A 696 -6.07 5.56 28.77
CA PRO A 696 -5.12 5.15 27.76
C PRO A 696 -4.32 3.90 28.16
N GLN A 697 -4.05 3.05 27.18
CA GLN A 697 -3.16 1.89 27.27
C GLN A 697 -2.14 1.94 26.13
N ILE A 698 -0.92 1.48 26.38
CA ILE A 698 0.12 1.29 25.38
C ILE A 698 0.18 -0.19 25.00
N TRP A 699 -0.03 -0.46 23.72
CA TRP A 699 0.03 -1.79 23.12
C TRP A 699 1.24 -1.82 22.20
N ASN A 700 2.29 -2.56 22.60
CA ASN A 700 3.56 -2.60 21.88
C ASN A 700 3.57 -3.74 20.85
N PRO A 701 3.54 -3.45 19.54
CA PRO A 701 3.51 -4.49 18.51
C PRO A 701 4.82 -5.29 18.41
N ALA A 702 5.96 -4.79 18.92
CA ALA A 702 7.24 -5.49 18.82
C ALA A 702 7.27 -6.75 19.70
N ASP A 703 6.76 -6.67 20.92
CA ASP A 703 6.77 -7.79 21.88
C ASP A 703 5.36 -8.30 22.26
N GLY A 704 4.30 -7.55 21.92
CA GLY A 704 2.91 -7.86 22.25
C GLY A 704 2.49 -7.45 23.66
N SER A 705 3.33 -6.71 24.38
CA SER A 705 2.99 -6.21 25.73
C SER A 705 1.88 -5.16 25.69
N VAL A 706 1.02 -5.20 26.70
CA VAL A 706 -0.07 -4.24 26.92
C VAL A 706 0.05 -3.71 28.34
N ALA A 707 0.12 -2.39 28.49
CA ALA A 707 0.21 -1.73 29.80
C ALA A 707 -0.71 -0.50 29.86
N ASP A 708 -1.35 -0.29 31.02
CA ASP A 708 -2.06 0.97 31.30
C ASP A 708 -1.05 2.13 31.32
N GLN A 709 -1.42 3.30 30.77
CA GLN A 709 -0.64 4.54 30.83
C GLN A 709 -1.23 5.45 31.92
N PRO A 710 -0.68 5.45 33.15
CA PRO A 710 -1.26 6.22 34.25
C PRO A 710 -0.85 7.70 34.25
N VAL A 711 0.08 8.13 33.38
CA VAL A 711 0.48 9.55 33.28
C VAL A 711 -0.22 10.17 32.09
N TYR A 712 -1.28 10.93 32.36
CA TYR A 712 -2.04 11.67 31.35
C TYR A 712 -2.85 12.80 32.00
N ALA A 713 -3.32 13.73 31.19
CA ALA A 713 -4.21 14.81 31.61
C ALA A 713 -5.41 14.85 30.67
N ASP A 714 -6.61 14.87 31.23
CA ASP A 714 -7.89 15.03 30.53
C ASP A 714 -8.45 16.41 30.88
N ASP A 715 -8.55 17.30 29.89
CA ASP A 715 -9.08 18.66 30.08
C ASP A 715 -10.59 18.75 29.83
N GLY A 716 -11.25 17.62 29.55
CA GLY A 716 -12.67 17.53 29.21
C GLY A 716 -12.97 17.68 27.71
N GLU A 717 -11.97 18.07 26.90
CA GLU A 717 -12.06 18.09 25.44
C GLU A 717 -11.06 17.10 24.81
N ARG A 718 -9.86 16.96 25.40
CA ARG A 718 -8.74 16.17 24.89
C ARG A 718 -7.95 15.52 26.02
N ILE A 719 -7.31 14.40 25.69
CA ILE A 719 -6.34 13.72 26.56
C ILE A 719 -4.93 13.98 26.03
N SER A 720 -4.03 14.39 26.92
CA SER A 720 -2.60 14.55 26.63
C SER A 720 -1.74 13.63 27.50
N MET A 721 -0.65 13.11 26.95
CA MET A 721 0.26 12.20 27.67
C MET A 721 1.70 12.28 27.13
N PRO A 722 2.71 11.92 27.94
CA PRO A 722 4.08 11.81 27.46
C PRO A 722 4.32 10.43 26.82
N LEU A 723 4.92 10.42 25.63
CA LEU A 723 5.30 9.21 24.91
C LEU A 723 6.79 9.26 24.54
N TYR A 724 7.51 8.17 24.79
CA TYR A 724 8.88 7.98 24.34
C TYR A 724 8.90 7.02 23.15
N PHE A 725 9.52 7.44 22.06
CA PHE A 725 9.73 6.63 20.88
C PHE A 725 11.21 6.29 20.73
N ASP A 726 11.51 5.00 20.58
CA ASP A 726 12.80 4.56 20.04
C ASP A 726 13.05 5.17 18.65
N PRO A 727 14.30 5.15 18.13
CA PRO A 727 14.55 5.38 16.71
C PRO A 727 13.64 4.47 15.88
N PHE A 728 12.92 5.04 14.91
CA PHE A 728 11.87 4.33 14.16
C PHE A 728 10.88 3.52 15.03
N GLY A 729 10.63 3.94 16.26
CA GLY A 729 9.71 3.28 17.19
C GLY A 729 8.26 3.46 16.76
N SER A 730 7.39 2.51 17.11
CA SER A 730 5.95 2.60 16.87
C SER A 730 5.17 1.89 17.96
N MET A 731 3.95 2.34 18.21
CA MET A 731 3.06 1.79 19.24
C MET A 731 1.60 2.05 18.92
N PHE A 732 0.72 1.28 19.55
CA PHE A 732 -0.71 1.58 19.60
C PHE A 732 -1.04 2.25 20.93
N VAL A 733 -1.76 3.37 20.88
CA VAL A 733 -2.41 4.01 22.04
C VAL A 733 -3.89 3.70 21.95
N VAL A 734 -4.38 2.90 22.90
CA VAL A 734 -5.77 2.43 22.93
C VAL A 734 -6.50 3.08 24.09
N PHE A 735 -7.61 3.75 23.82
CA PHE A 735 -8.46 4.37 24.83
C PHE A 735 -9.73 3.55 25.02
N ARG A 736 -10.02 3.14 26.26
CA ARG A 736 -11.22 2.35 26.60
C ARG A 736 -12.02 3.00 27.73
N GLU A 737 -13.32 2.72 27.77
CA GLU A 737 -14.14 3.07 28.93
C GLU A 737 -13.77 2.18 30.13
N LYS A 738 -13.39 2.81 31.24
CA LYS A 738 -13.07 2.17 32.52
C LYS A 738 -13.42 3.17 33.61
N GLU A 739 -13.84 2.71 34.79
CA GLU A 739 -14.12 3.61 35.92
C GLU A 739 -12.91 4.53 36.15
N GLN A 740 -13.15 5.84 36.20
CA GLN A 740 -12.09 6.85 36.34
C GLN A 740 -11.22 6.50 37.54
N SER A 741 -9.98 6.10 37.26
CA SER A 741 -9.02 5.71 38.28
C SER A 741 -8.16 6.90 38.70
N THR A 742 -7.62 6.80 39.92
CA THR A 742 -6.52 7.66 40.37
C THR A 742 -5.38 7.57 39.36
N HIS A 743 -5.01 8.70 38.77
CA HIS A 743 -3.97 8.79 37.74
C HIS A 743 -3.11 10.04 37.94
N ILE A 744 -1.97 10.08 37.28
CA ILE A 744 -0.93 11.08 37.47
C ILE A 744 -1.08 12.17 36.42
N VAL A 745 -1.27 13.40 36.89
CA VAL A 745 -1.47 14.60 36.06
C VAL A 745 -0.22 15.48 35.96
N SER A 746 0.80 15.20 36.78
CA SER A 746 2.09 15.88 36.71
C SER A 746 3.22 14.97 37.17
N VAL A 747 4.35 15.03 36.48
CA VAL A 747 5.60 14.38 36.87
C VAL A 747 6.70 15.42 36.88
N SER A 748 7.40 15.54 38.01
CA SER A 748 8.58 16.38 38.14
C SER A 748 9.82 15.54 38.43
N LYS A 749 10.97 15.94 37.89
CA LYS A 749 12.29 15.34 38.10
C LYS A 749 13.24 16.43 38.61
N SER A 750 13.82 16.26 39.79
CA SER A 750 14.67 17.30 40.43
C SER A 750 14.01 18.70 40.49
N GLY A 751 12.68 18.74 40.67
CA GLY A 751 11.89 19.98 40.72
C GLY A 751 11.58 20.60 39.34
N GLU A 752 12.00 19.99 38.24
CA GLU A 752 11.62 20.35 36.88
C GLU A 752 10.41 19.52 36.43
N ASN A 753 9.34 20.17 35.95
CA ASN A 753 8.20 19.45 35.38
C ASN A 753 8.55 18.85 34.02
N ILE A 754 8.48 17.53 33.93
CA ILE A 754 8.68 16.75 32.69
C ILE A 754 7.35 16.25 32.09
N PHE A 755 6.24 16.46 32.82
CA PHE A 755 4.86 16.40 32.37
C PHE A 755 4.03 17.31 33.30
N PRO A 756 3.13 18.19 32.81
CA PRO A 756 2.68 18.37 31.41
C PRO A 756 3.57 19.30 30.57
N GLN A 757 4.75 19.69 31.07
CA GLN A 757 5.73 20.46 30.30
C GLN A 757 6.75 19.50 29.67
N LEU A 758 7.34 19.89 28.53
CA LEU A 758 8.48 19.15 28.00
C LEU A 758 9.72 19.36 28.87
N PRO A 759 10.58 18.34 29.03
CA PRO A 759 11.87 18.52 29.68
C PRO A 759 12.74 19.52 28.89
N ARG A 760 13.55 20.30 29.60
CA ARG A 760 14.52 21.25 29.01
C ARG A 760 15.60 20.57 28.20
N GLN A 761 15.91 19.32 28.52
CA GLN A 761 16.90 18.51 27.83
C GLN A 761 16.25 17.21 27.35
N PHE A 762 16.54 16.84 26.11
CA PHE A 762 16.10 15.58 25.54
C PHE A 762 16.68 14.40 26.34
N PRO A 763 15.85 13.44 26.78
CA PRO A 763 16.34 12.23 27.43
C PRO A 763 16.74 11.17 26.41
N GLU A 764 18.00 10.70 26.45
CA GLU A 764 18.51 9.63 25.56
C GLU A 764 17.91 8.25 25.86
N GLU A 765 17.23 8.10 26.99
CA GLU A 765 16.51 6.89 27.42
C GLU A 765 15.15 7.31 28.01
N PRO A 766 14.10 6.47 27.96
CA PRO A 766 12.84 6.81 28.59
C PRO A 766 13.04 7.01 30.10
N TYR A 767 12.52 8.08 30.70
CA TYR A 767 12.65 8.27 32.16
C TYR A 767 12.09 7.09 32.96
N TYR A 768 10.95 6.56 32.49
CA TYR A 768 10.27 5.41 33.05
C TYR A 768 9.46 4.66 31.98
N VAL A 769 9.21 3.38 32.22
CA VAL A 769 8.32 2.53 31.41
C VAL A 769 7.39 1.74 32.32
N PHE A 770 6.13 1.60 31.89
CA PHE A 770 5.10 0.82 32.57
C PHE A 770 5.05 -0.60 32.04
N SER A 771 5.07 -1.58 32.94
CA SER A 771 4.93 -2.98 32.59
C SER A 771 3.48 -3.48 32.74
N PRO A 772 3.10 -4.56 32.03
CA PRO A 772 1.76 -5.16 32.13
C PRO A 772 1.34 -5.58 33.56
N ASP A 773 2.31 -5.83 34.45
CA ASP A 773 2.06 -6.15 35.86
C ASP A 773 1.89 -4.91 36.75
N GLY A 774 1.79 -3.72 36.16
CA GLY A 774 1.53 -2.45 36.84
C GLY A 774 2.75 -1.86 37.56
N LYS A 775 3.96 -2.36 37.27
CA LYS A 775 5.21 -1.84 37.85
C LYS A 775 5.84 -0.77 36.96
N TRP A 776 6.72 -0.01 37.59
CA TRP A 776 7.51 1.03 36.95
C TRP A 776 8.98 0.63 36.91
N THR A 777 9.58 0.77 35.74
CA THR A 777 11.02 0.64 35.53
C THR A 777 11.57 2.03 35.24
N PHE A 778 12.49 2.55 36.07
CA PHE A 778 13.03 3.91 35.94
C PHE A 778 14.47 3.88 35.40
N TYR A 779 14.70 4.39 34.17
CA TYR A 779 16.03 4.36 33.54
C TYR A 779 16.91 5.55 33.90
N THR A 780 16.35 6.59 34.51
CA THR A 780 17.13 7.75 34.98
C THR A 780 17.03 7.88 36.49
N ALA A 781 18.19 7.87 37.15
CA ALA A 781 18.30 8.10 38.58
C ALA A 781 18.02 9.55 38.93
N ASP A 782 17.01 9.77 39.75
CA ASP A 782 16.59 11.09 40.20
C ASP A 782 15.55 10.98 41.33
N ASN A 783 15.18 12.13 41.89
CA ASN A 783 14.03 12.27 42.76
C ASN A 783 12.84 12.72 41.91
N TYR A 784 11.82 11.86 41.83
CA TYR A 784 10.59 12.10 41.10
C TYR A 784 9.48 12.55 42.06
N GLU A 785 8.71 13.53 41.64
CA GLU A 785 7.48 13.96 42.30
C GLU A 785 6.29 13.68 41.37
N LEU A 786 5.35 12.86 41.82
CA LEU A 786 4.15 12.45 41.10
C LEU A 786 2.95 13.14 41.72
N LYS A 787 2.26 14.00 40.97
CA LYS A 787 1.00 14.61 41.40
C LYS A 787 -0.17 13.88 40.75
N TYR A 788 -1.11 13.44 41.56
CA TYR A 788 -2.32 12.76 41.11
C TYR A 788 -3.47 13.74 40.85
N ASN A 789 -4.45 13.29 40.08
CA ASN A 789 -5.71 14.02 39.86
C ASN A 789 -6.50 14.29 41.16
N THR A 790 -6.17 13.59 42.25
CA THR A 790 -6.70 13.79 43.60
C THR A 790 -5.99 14.89 44.39
N GLU A 791 -5.01 15.58 43.79
CA GLU A 791 -4.07 16.52 44.42
C GLU A 791 -3.07 15.86 45.39
N GLU A 792 -3.09 14.53 45.53
CA GLU A 792 -2.05 13.79 46.26
C GLU A 792 -0.70 13.91 45.56
N VAL A 793 0.38 14.02 46.35
CA VAL A 793 1.76 14.10 45.85
C VAL A 793 2.59 12.98 46.46
N LYS A 794 3.19 12.15 45.60
CA LYS A 794 4.10 11.06 46.00
C LYS A 794 5.52 11.36 45.52
N ARG A 795 6.52 11.11 46.38
CA ARG A 795 7.93 11.27 46.04
C ARG A 795 8.60 9.90 45.94
N ILE A 796 9.44 9.73 44.92
CA ILE A 796 10.16 8.49 44.64
C ILE A 796 11.62 8.84 44.34
N ASP A 797 12.53 8.31 45.14
CA ASP A 797 13.97 8.48 44.93
C ASP A 797 14.51 7.24 44.20
N ILE A 798 15.04 7.43 42.99
CA ILE A 798 15.57 6.37 42.14
C ILE A 798 17.10 6.39 42.22
N ALA A 799 17.66 5.28 42.66
CA ALA A 799 19.10 5.09 42.74
C ALA A 799 19.77 5.13 41.35
N PRO A 800 21.08 5.47 41.27
CA PRO A 800 21.89 5.34 40.06
C PRO A 800 21.67 3.99 39.37
N VAL A 801 21.53 3.99 38.04
CA VAL A 801 21.49 2.77 37.22
C VAL A 801 22.94 2.36 36.95
N PRO A 802 23.52 1.39 37.69
CA PRO A 802 24.88 0.96 37.41
C PRO A 802 24.88 0.20 36.08
N SER A 803 26.04 0.20 35.42
CA SER A 803 26.31 -0.66 34.28
C SER A 803 27.54 -1.53 34.52
N LEU A 804 27.55 -2.71 33.90
CA LEU A 804 28.69 -3.64 33.91
C LEU A 804 29.01 -4.06 32.49
N GLU A 805 30.19 -3.69 31.99
CA GLU A 805 30.64 -4.11 30.66
C GLU A 805 31.09 -5.57 30.65
N ILE A 806 30.68 -6.32 29.63
CA ILE A 806 31.18 -7.67 29.34
C ILE A 806 32.41 -7.52 28.46
N THR A 807 33.57 -7.44 29.10
CA THR A 807 34.84 -7.16 28.42
C THR A 807 35.35 -8.35 27.61
N PRO A 808 36.14 -8.11 26.54
CA PRO A 808 36.90 -9.17 25.87
C PRO A 808 37.81 -9.97 26.83
N PRO A 809 38.30 -11.15 26.42
CA PRO A 809 38.22 -11.73 25.08
C PRO A 809 36.89 -12.43 24.80
N TRP A 810 36.40 -12.32 23.56
CA TRP A 810 35.22 -13.05 23.08
C TRP A 810 35.64 -14.26 22.25
N LYS A 811 35.05 -15.41 22.52
CA LYS A 811 35.20 -16.59 21.67
C LYS A 811 34.20 -16.49 20.52
N VAL A 812 34.67 -16.49 19.27
CA VAL A 812 33.81 -16.29 18.08
C VAL A 812 33.90 -17.48 17.15
N ALA A 813 32.75 -18.04 16.79
CA ALA A 813 32.66 -19.16 15.86
C ALA A 813 31.98 -18.75 14.54
N PHE A 814 32.58 -19.15 13.42
CA PHE A 814 32.08 -18.89 12.06
C PHE A 814 31.89 -20.21 11.30
N SER A 815 30.85 -20.33 10.47
CA SER A 815 30.66 -21.53 9.67
C SER A 815 31.78 -21.74 8.63
N LYS A 816 32.36 -22.94 8.61
CA LYS A 816 33.31 -23.38 7.56
C LYS A 816 32.66 -23.41 6.18
N GLU A 817 31.36 -23.69 6.12
CA GLU A 817 30.60 -23.74 4.86
C GLU A 817 30.60 -22.38 4.14
N TRP A 818 30.76 -21.28 4.88
CA TRP A 818 30.84 -19.91 4.34
C TRP A 818 32.27 -19.35 4.34
N GLY A 819 33.27 -20.24 4.45
CA GLY A 819 34.69 -19.91 4.44
C GLY A 819 35.27 -19.46 5.78
N GLY A 820 34.49 -19.51 6.88
CA GLY A 820 34.93 -19.09 8.21
C GLY A 820 35.95 -20.03 8.88
N PRO A 821 36.76 -19.54 9.84
CA PRO A 821 37.82 -20.32 10.49
C PRO A 821 37.37 -21.30 11.60
N GLU A 822 36.07 -21.62 11.70
CA GLU A 822 35.43 -22.39 12.79
C GLU A 822 35.40 -21.67 14.13
N GLU A 823 36.56 -21.33 14.69
CA GLU A 823 36.70 -20.73 16.02
C GLU A 823 37.92 -19.80 16.08
N ILE A 824 37.75 -18.62 16.67
CA ILE A 824 38.79 -17.61 16.86
C ILE A 824 38.51 -16.76 18.11
N MET A 825 39.56 -16.25 18.75
CA MET A 825 39.43 -15.30 19.86
C MET A 825 39.47 -13.86 19.35
N PHE A 826 38.52 -13.04 19.78
CA PHE A 826 38.47 -11.60 19.54
C PHE A 826 38.86 -10.86 20.82
N ASP A 827 40.07 -10.30 20.85
CA ASP A 827 40.55 -9.46 21.97
C ASP A 827 39.89 -8.07 22.00
N ARG A 828 39.13 -7.74 20.95
CA ARG A 828 38.30 -6.55 20.83
C ARG A 828 37.12 -6.82 19.90
N LEU A 829 35.99 -6.17 20.16
CA LEU A 829 34.84 -6.18 19.27
C LEU A 829 35.11 -5.21 18.10
N VAL A 830 35.11 -5.72 16.87
CA VAL A 830 35.40 -4.98 15.64
C VAL A 830 34.59 -5.52 14.47
N SER A 831 34.41 -4.70 13.44
CA SER A 831 33.77 -5.14 12.19
C SER A 831 34.54 -6.27 11.54
N TRP A 832 33.83 -7.33 11.12
CA TRP A 832 34.43 -8.48 10.42
C TRP A 832 35.23 -8.07 9.19
N THR A 833 34.76 -7.03 8.49
CA THR A 833 35.37 -6.48 7.27
C THR A 833 36.77 -5.90 7.47
N THR A 834 37.20 -5.70 8.73
CA THR A 834 38.55 -5.24 9.07
C THR A 834 39.55 -6.37 9.33
N SER A 835 39.09 -7.63 9.30
CA SER A 835 39.96 -8.80 9.47
C SER A 835 40.86 -9.02 8.26
N ASP A 836 42.10 -9.46 8.52
CA ASP A 836 43.01 -9.93 7.47
C ASP A 836 42.70 -11.36 7.01
N ILE A 837 41.83 -12.09 7.73
CA ILE A 837 41.41 -13.45 7.37
C ILE A 837 40.27 -13.35 6.34
N PRO A 838 40.45 -13.78 5.08
CA PRO A 838 39.42 -13.63 4.03
C PRO A 838 38.07 -14.27 4.41
N GLY A 839 38.12 -15.39 5.12
CA GLY A 839 36.97 -16.10 5.66
C GLY A 839 36.12 -15.33 6.67
N ILE A 840 36.70 -14.32 7.34
CA ILE A 840 35.99 -13.40 8.23
C ILE A 840 35.66 -12.11 7.47
N LYS A 841 36.63 -11.56 6.73
CA LYS A 841 36.52 -10.30 6.00
C LYS A 841 35.31 -10.25 5.07
N TYR A 842 35.08 -11.33 4.33
CA TYR A 842 34.00 -11.48 3.35
C TYR A 842 32.85 -12.37 3.87
N TYR A 843 32.76 -12.60 5.18
CA TYR A 843 31.75 -13.49 5.73
C TYR A 843 30.34 -12.92 5.53
N SER A 844 29.42 -13.79 5.11
CA SER A 844 27.97 -13.55 5.19
C SER A 844 27.30 -14.75 5.83
N GLY A 845 26.47 -14.52 6.84
CA GLY A 845 25.82 -15.57 7.63
C GLY A 845 25.85 -15.24 9.12
N THR A 846 25.79 -16.29 9.95
CA THR A 846 25.74 -16.17 11.41
C THR A 846 27.09 -16.51 12.05
N ALA A 847 27.61 -15.62 12.90
CA ALA A 847 28.73 -15.90 13.78
C ALA A 847 28.25 -15.95 15.25
N SER A 848 28.70 -16.96 16.01
CA SER A 848 28.34 -17.10 17.43
C SER A 848 29.45 -16.55 18.33
N TYR A 849 29.10 -15.58 19.16
CA TYR A 849 29.99 -14.94 20.15
C TYR A 849 29.67 -15.49 21.54
N THR A 850 30.66 -16.03 22.24
CA THR A 850 30.50 -16.56 23.59
C THR A 850 31.42 -15.84 24.57
N ASN A 851 30.90 -15.50 25.75
CA ASN A 851 31.67 -14.95 26.86
C ASN A 851 31.10 -15.41 28.21
N ASN A 852 31.93 -15.36 29.25
CA ASN A 852 31.56 -15.61 30.63
C ASN A 852 31.77 -14.35 31.44
N PHE A 853 30.84 -14.02 32.32
CA PHE A 853 30.93 -12.84 33.18
C PHE A 853 30.36 -13.14 34.56
N THR A 854 30.75 -12.33 35.55
CA THR A 854 30.33 -12.50 36.94
C THR A 854 29.49 -11.31 37.37
N VAL A 855 28.40 -11.55 38.08
CA VAL A 855 27.53 -10.49 38.62
C VAL A 855 27.37 -10.65 40.12
N ASP A 856 27.62 -9.56 40.85
CA ASP A 856 27.44 -9.52 42.28
C ASP A 856 25.94 -9.55 42.66
N GLU A 857 25.59 -10.27 43.72
CA GLU A 857 24.21 -10.46 44.17
C GLU A 857 23.48 -9.13 44.47
N ASN A 858 24.21 -8.14 44.99
CA ASN A 858 23.69 -6.80 45.29
C ASN A 858 23.26 -6.01 44.05
N LEU A 859 23.74 -6.37 42.85
CA LEU A 859 23.35 -5.73 41.60
C LEU A 859 22.00 -6.25 41.11
N ILE A 860 21.61 -7.47 41.48
CA ILE A 860 20.41 -8.14 40.96
C ILE A 860 19.16 -7.80 41.77
N ALA A 861 19.25 -7.82 43.10
CA ALA A 861 18.07 -7.67 43.96
C ALA A 861 17.32 -6.34 43.69
N GLY A 862 16.02 -6.45 43.41
CA GLY A 862 15.11 -5.31 43.20
C GLY A 862 15.30 -4.54 41.89
N LYS A 863 16.00 -5.12 40.90
CA LYS A 863 16.31 -4.45 39.63
C LYS A 863 15.89 -5.31 38.42
N SER A 864 15.44 -4.65 37.36
CA SER A 864 15.35 -5.22 36.01
C SER A 864 16.72 -5.14 35.38
N ILE A 865 17.14 -6.19 34.67
CA ILE A 865 18.48 -6.29 34.10
C ILE A 865 18.37 -6.39 32.60
N TYR A 866 18.94 -5.41 31.91
CA TYR A 866 18.95 -5.35 30.46
C TYR A 866 20.36 -5.58 29.93
N LEU A 867 20.47 -6.45 28.93
CA LEU A 867 21.68 -6.61 28.12
C LEU A 867 21.61 -5.61 26.96
N ASP A 868 22.40 -4.56 27.03
CA ASP A 868 22.64 -3.59 25.96
C ASP A 868 23.81 -4.08 25.11
N LEU A 869 23.54 -4.35 23.83
CA LEU A 869 24.53 -4.91 22.93
C LEU A 869 25.32 -3.84 22.16
N GLY A 870 24.98 -2.56 22.36
CA GLY A 870 25.60 -1.44 21.67
C GLY A 870 25.39 -1.52 20.16
N THR A 871 26.48 -1.41 19.40
CA THR A 871 26.43 -1.41 17.93
C THR A 871 26.56 -2.82 17.37
N ILE A 872 25.54 -3.24 16.60
CA ILE A 872 25.48 -4.52 15.89
C ILE A 872 25.11 -4.27 14.43
N PHE A 873 25.68 -5.10 13.55
CA PHE A 873 25.27 -5.23 12.15
C PHE A 873 25.02 -6.72 11.83
N ASN A 874 23.76 -7.20 11.78
CA ASN A 874 22.51 -6.43 11.85
C ASN A 874 21.46 -7.02 12.80
N ILE A 875 21.43 -8.35 12.93
CA ILE A 875 20.44 -9.06 13.76
C ILE A 875 21.19 -9.95 14.74
N VAL A 876 20.63 -10.11 15.94
CA VAL A 876 21.25 -10.93 16.99
C VAL A 876 20.21 -11.77 17.73
N GLU A 877 20.46 -13.07 17.83
CA GLU A 877 19.78 -13.95 18.78
C GLU A 877 20.56 -13.96 20.11
N VAL A 878 19.84 -13.79 21.22
CA VAL A 878 20.42 -13.65 22.56
C VAL A 878 20.13 -14.87 23.40
N ILE A 879 21.19 -15.54 23.87
CA ILE A 879 21.10 -16.71 24.74
C ILE A 879 21.91 -16.41 26.01
N VAL A 880 21.29 -16.53 27.18
CA VAL A 880 21.94 -16.31 28.49
C VAL A 880 21.72 -17.55 29.36
N ASN A 881 22.80 -18.11 29.91
CA ASN A 881 22.76 -19.33 30.73
C ASN A 881 22.00 -20.50 30.05
N GLY A 882 22.13 -20.62 28.73
CA GLY A 882 21.46 -21.64 27.91
C GLY A 882 19.99 -21.35 27.59
N GLN A 883 19.41 -20.26 28.08
CA GLN A 883 18.06 -19.85 27.76
C GLN A 883 18.05 -18.91 26.55
N ASN A 884 17.37 -19.31 25.46
CA ASN A 884 17.15 -18.46 24.29
C ASN A 884 16.05 -17.43 24.60
N LEU A 885 16.39 -16.15 24.44
CA LEU A 885 15.50 -15.02 24.73
C LEU A 885 14.88 -14.42 23.46
N GLY A 886 15.15 -15.01 22.29
CA GLY A 886 14.70 -14.55 20.99
C GLY A 886 15.65 -13.54 20.35
N THR A 887 15.15 -12.80 19.38
CA THR A 887 15.98 -11.98 18.50
C THR A 887 15.82 -10.48 18.81
N CYS A 888 16.91 -9.72 18.65
CA CYS A 888 16.89 -8.27 18.52
C CYS A 888 17.16 -7.93 17.04
N TRP A 889 16.13 -7.43 16.36
CA TRP A 889 16.16 -7.09 14.92
C TRP A 889 16.00 -5.59 14.67
N LYS A 890 15.82 -4.78 15.72
CA LYS A 890 15.67 -3.32 15.66
C LYS A 890 16.49 -2.63 16.74
N LYS A 891 16.80 -1.35 16.53
CA LYS A 891 17.38 -0.50 17.58
C LYS A 891 16.31 -0.07 18.61
N PRO A 892 16.73 0.26 19.84
CA PRO A 892 18.02 -0.07 20.44
C PRO A 892 18.17 -1.59 20.62
N PHE A 893 19.39 -2.13 20.46
CA PHE A 893 19.67 -3.57 20.60
C PHE A 893 19.79 -3.95 22.08
N LYS A 894 18.66 -3.89 22.79
CA LYS A 894 18.55 -4.20 24.22
C LYS A 894 17.63 -5.39 24.44
N LYS A 895 17.96 -6.23 25.43
CA LYS A 895 17.13 -7.38 25.81
C LYS A 895 16.99 -7.46 27.32
N ASP A 896 15.76 -7.66 27.80
CA ASP A 896 15.52 -8.00 29.20
C ASP A 896 16.02 -9.42 29.48
N ILE A 897 16.97 -9.55 30.41
CA ILE A 897 17.57 -10.82 30.83
C ILE A 897 17.30 -11.11 32.31
N SER A 898 16.40 -10.35 32.96
CA SER A 898 16.14 -10.40 34.41
C SER A 898 15.80 -11.80 34.92
N LYS A 899 15.12 -12.61 34.09
CA LYS A 899 14.70 -13.98 34.44
C LYS A 899 15.77 -15.04 34.21
N SER A 900 16.86 -14.70 33.50
CA SER A 900 17.87 -15.66 33.05
C SER A 900 19.21 -15.49 33.76
N ILE A 901 19.47 -14.31 34.29
CA ILE A 901 20.71 -13.98 34.97
C ILE A 901 20.70 -14.43 36.44
N VAL A 902 21.87 -14.84 36.95
CA VAL A 902 22.06 -15.31 38.32
C VAL A 902 23.23 -14.59 38.99
N ALA A 903 23.28 -14.57 40.32
CA ALA A 903 24.45 -14.11 41.05
C ALA A 903 25.63 -15.06 40.81
N GLY A 904 26.84 -14.51 40.73
CA GLY A 904 28.04 -15.27 40.37
C GLY A 904 28.20 -15.40 38.86
N ASN A 905 28.61 -16.58 38.40
CA ASN A 905 29.02 -16.80 37.01
C ASN A 905 27.82 -16.99 36.07
N ASN A 906 27.89 -16.31 34.93
CA ASN A 906 26.92 -16.37 33.86
C ASN A 906 27.62 -16.61 32.53
N THR A 907 26.90 -17.22 31.59
CA THR A 907 27.32 -17.38 30.21
C THR A 907 26.40 -16.57 29.29
N VAL A 908 26.98 -15.97 28.25
CA VAL A 908 26.24 -15.35 27.16
C VAL A 908 26.70 -15.91 25.84
N GLU A 909 25.75 -16.25 24.98
CA GLU A 909 25.96 -16.55 23.58
C GLU A 909 25.12 -15.57 22.73
N LEU A 910 25.77 -14.87 21.81
CA LEU A 910 25.16 -13.94 20.87
C LEU A 910 25.39 -14.44 19.46
N LYS A 911 24.34 -14.86 18.77
CA LYS A 911 24.43 -15.27 17.36
C LYS A 911 24.12 -14.07 16.48
N VAL A 912 25.15 -13.50 15.87
CA VAL A 912 25.09 -12.26 15.09
C VAL A 912 25.07 -12.61 13.61
N THR A 913 24.09 -12.06 12.90
CA THR A 913 23.86 -12.34 11.47
C THR A 913 23.91 -11.05 10.66
N ASN A 914 24.73 -11.03 9.62
CA ASN A 914 24.81 -9.93 8.65
C ASN A 914 24.09 -10.31 7.34
N LEU A 915 24.37 -9.60 6.24
CA LEU A 915 23.72 -9.77 4.93
C LEU A 915 24.66 -10.37 3.88
N TRP A 916 24.10 -10.85 2.76
CA TRP A 916 24.83 -11.44 1.63
C TRP A 916 25.87 -10.60 0.88
N PRO A 917 25.82 -9.25 0.82
CA PRO A 917 26.72 -8.46 -0.02
C PRO A 917 28.20 -8.77 0.17
N ASN A 918 28.66 -8.98 1.40
CA ASN A 918 30.09 -9.20 1.67
C ASN A 918 30.61 -10.50 1.06
N ARG A 919 29.84 -11.60 1.17
CA ARG A 919 30.21 -12.88 0.56
C ARG A 919 30.10 -12.85 -0.96
N LEU A 920 29.06 -12.22 -1.50
CA LEU A 920 28.90 -11.98 -2.94
C LEU A 920 30.06 -11.15 -3.54
N ILE A 921 30.55 -10.15 -2.80
CA ILE A 921 31.74 -9.37 -3.18
C ILE A 921 32.99 -10.26 -3.10
N GLY A 922 33.17 -10.98 -1.99
CA GLY A 922 34.33 -11.85 -1.77
C GLY A 922 34.48 -12.95 -2.81
N ASP A 923 33.38 -13.55 -3.27
CA ASP A 923 33.36 -14.63 -4.24
C ASP A 923 33.83 -14.21 -5.65
N ARG A 924 33.89 -12.90 -5.93
CA ARG A 924 34.42 -12.40 -7.20
C ARG A 924 35.93 -12.55 -7.32
N PHE A 925 36.62 -12.63 -6.19
CA PHE A 925 38.05 -12.89 -6.13
C PHE A 925 38.37 -14.39 -6.25
N LEU A 926 37.35 -15.24 -6.34
CA LEU A 926 37.47 -16.68 -6.51
C LEU A 926 37.10 -17.11 -7.94
N PRO A 927 37.75 -18.16 -8.47
CA PRO A 927 37.24 -18.90 -9.63
C PRO A 927 35.78 -19.32 -9.43
N GLU A 928 35.01 -19.43 -10.51
CA GLU A 928 33.55 -19.72 -10.43
C GLU A 928 33.26 -21.03 -9.69
N GLU A 929 34.10 -22.04 -9.90
CA GLU A 929 34.06 -23.35 -9.25
C GLU A 929 34.42 -23.35 -7.76
N GLU A 930 35.02 -22.26 -7.26
CA GLU A 930 35.40 -22.08 -5.85
C GLU A 930 34.46 -21.13 -5.11
N ARG A 931 33.45 -20.56 -5.78
CA ARG A 931 32.49 -19.64 -5.16
C ARG A 931 31.57 -20.37 -4.18
N PHE A 932 31.20 -19.68 -3.11
CA PHE A 932 30.25 -20.17 -2.12
C PHE A 932 28.80 -19.86 -2.52
N THR A 933 28.60 -18.82 -3.34
CA THR A 933 27.29 -18.28 -3.71
C THR A 933 26.91 -18.55 -5.16
N GLU A 934 25.61 -18.74 -5.37
CA GLU A 934 24.98 -18.98 -6.66
C GLU A 934 23.77 -18.04 -6.83
N THR A 935 23.80 -17.17 -7.85
CA THR A 935 22.70 -16.23 -8.15
C THR A 935 22.75 -15.72 -9.59
N ASN A 936 21.58 -15.36 -10.16
CA ASN A 936 21.48 -14.61 -11.43
C ASN A 936 21.78 -13.11 -11.27
N ILE A 937 21.88 -12.59 -10.05
CA ILE A 937 22.25 -11.19 -9.80
C ILE A 937 23.74 -10.99 -10.05
N THR A 938 24.06 -10.57 -11.27
CA THR A 938 25.43 -10.22 -11.66
C THR A 938 25.79 -8.78 -11.30
N ASN A 939 24.82 -7.94 -10.90
CA ASN A 939 25.01 -6.56 -10.46
C ASN A 939 24.24 -6.13 -9.19
N MET A 940 24.95 -5.71 -8.13
CA MET A 940 24.38 -5.32 -6.83
C MET A 940 23.86 -3.87 -6.80
N THR A 941 24.40 -2.99 -7.64
CA THR A 941 24.05 -1.55 -7.68
C THR A 941 23.33 -1.12 -8.94
N LYS A 942 23.30 -1.96 -9.99
CA LYS A 942 22.65 -1.62 -11.27
C LYS A 942 21.13 -1.65 -11.12
N THR A 943 20.56 -0.45 -11.12
CA THR A 943 19.12 -0.22 -11.31
C THR A 943 18.90 0.34 -12.72
N TYR A 944 17.71 0.16 -13.29
CA TYR A 944 17.24 0.63 -14.60
C TYR A 944 18.05 1.85 -15.16
N GLY A 945 18.72 1.72 -16.31
CA GLY A 945 19.36 2.89 -16.99
C GLY A 945 20.87 2.87 -17.28
N GLY A 946 21.58 1.74 -17.18
CA GLY A 946 22.84 1.55 -17.94
C GLY A 946 24.16 2.08 -17.35
N GLY A 947 24.24 2.40 -16.06
CA GLY A 947 25.54 2.58 -15.40
C GLY A 947 26.27 1.25 -15.20
N LYS A 948 27.58 1.19 -15.47
CA LYS A 948 28.49 0.25 -14.77
C LYS A 948 28.50 0.71 -13.30
N TYR A 949 28.54 -0.14 -12.28
CA TYR A 949 29.76 -0.71 -11.71
C TYR A 949 29.39 -1.89 -10.81
N PHE A 950 29.92 -3.07 -11.15
CA PHE A 950 30.56 -3.88 -10.11
C PHE A 950 32.04 -3.66 -10.31
N GLY A 951 32.77 -3.39 -9.24
CA GLY A 951 34.22 -3.29 -9.26
C GLY A 951 34.85 -3.97 -8.05
N GLU A 952 36.14 -4.28 -8.13
CA GLU A 952 36.93 -4.69 -6.96
C GLU A 952 36.92 -3.64 -5.83
N ASP A 953 36.46 -2.42 -6.15
CA ASP A 953 36.33 -1.27 -5.26
C ASP A 953 34.98 -1.17 -4.53
N ASP A 954 34.05 -2.14 -4.71
CA ASP A 954 32.76 -2.10 -4.00
C ASP A 954 32.97 -2.21 -2.48
N PRO A 955 32.47 -1.26 -1.67
CA PRO A 955 32.78 -1.25 -0.24
C PRO A 955 32.13 -2.42 0.49
N LEU A 956 32.85 -3.07 1.40
CA LEU A 956 32.24 -4.05 2.28
C LEU A 956 31.28 -3.37 3.26
N ARG A 957 30.15 -4.02 3.55
CA ARG A 957 29.17 -3.55 4.53
C ARG A 957 29.67 -3.90 5.93
N ILE A 958 29.65 -2.93 6.84
CA ILE A 958 30.02 -3.13 8.24
C ILE A 958 29.23 -4.34 8.79
N SER A 959 29.89 -5.22 9.53
CA SER A 959 29.29 -6.49 9.96
C SER A 959 29.81 -6.95 11.31
N GLY A 960 28.94 -7.59 12.09
CA GLY A 960 29.29 -8.20 13.36
C GLY A 960 28.92 -7.36 14.59
N LEU A 961 29.42 -7.82 15.74
CA LEU A 961 29.26 -7.17 17.03
C LEU A 961 30.41 -6.18 17.25
N LEU A 962 30.08 -4.89 17.32
CA LEU A 962 31.02 -3.80 17.57
C LEU A 962 30.95 -3.31 19.03
N GLY A 963 29.83 -3.56 19.73
CA GLY A 963 29.66 -3.24 21.13
C GLY A 963 29.57 -1.74 21.42
N PRO A 964 29.88 -1.31 22.66
CA PRO A 964 30.20 -2.17 23.81
C PRO A 964 28.99 -3.04 24.21
N VAL A 965 29.26 -4.19 24.85
CA VAL A 965 28.21 -5.04 25.42
C VAL A 965 28.17 -4.83 26.92
N GLN A 966 27.03 -4.41 27.45
CA GLN A 966 26.90 -3.99 28.85
C GLN A 966 25.59 -4.49 29.47
N LEU A 967 25.63 -4.76 30.76
CA LEU A 967 24.45 -4.93 31.59
C LEU A 967 24.03 -3.58 32.17
N GLN A 968 22.74 -3.27 32.12
CA GLN A 968 22.13 -2.13 32.80
C GLN A 968 21.22 -2.66 33.91
N PHE A 969 21.45 -2.25 35.15
CA PHE A 969 20.68 -2.71 36.31
C PHE A 969 19.69 -1.63 36.75
N VAL A 970 18.47 -1.71 36.25
CA VAL A 970 17.47 -0.65 36.35
C VAL A 970 16.58 -0.87 37.58
N PRO A 971 16.50 0.07 38.55
CA PRO A 971 15.66 -0.08 39.73
C PRO A 971 14.18 -0.27 39.39
N ILE A 972 13.52 -1.20 40.08
CA ILE A 972 12.06 -1.40 40.00
C ILE A 972 11.42 -0.72 41.20
N SER A 973 10.42 0.12 40.97
CA SER A 973 9.55 0.61 42.05
C SER A 973 8.32 -0.29 42.12
N SER A 974 8.04 -0.86 43.29
CA SER A 974 6.75 -1.55 43.52
C SER A 974 5.67 -0.53 43.82
N ASN A 975 4.45 -0.75 43.30
CA ASN A 975 3.25 -0.05 43.78
C ASN A 975 3.14 -0.22 45.30
N GLN A 976 3.50 0.81 46.03
CA GLN A 976 2.93 1.11 47.34
C GLN A 976 1.95 2.25 47.21
#